data_AF-A0A420W9L5-F1
#
_entry.id   AF-A0A420W9L5-F1
#
_cell.length_a   1.000
_cell.length_b   1.000
_cell.length_c   1.000
_cell.angle_alpha   90.00
_cell.angle_beta   90.00
_cell.angle_gamma   90.00
#
_symmetry.space_group_name_H-M   'P 1'
#
loop_
_entity.id
_entity.type
_entity.pdbx_description
1 polymer ?
#
loop_
_entity_poly.entity_id
_entity_poly.type
_entity_poly.pdbx_seq_one_letter_code
_entity_poly.pdbx_strand_id
1 'polypeptide(L)'
;MERVIQVPIEDEMKQSYLDYAMSVIVGRALPDVRDGLKPVHRRILYSMYQLGLIPDKPFKKSARIVGECFVKGTKVSTPTGLVNVEDLRVGDEVYTSKGIKTVKELYVMPPQPLREIRLKNGLSVKCTPGQMFKVLTSKGKVEWKEAKKLQKGDVLLLRSAYPENLPYKRLGNVILDEEIAYLTGLFIGDGWIEKDKRGYHRFGLSIKTLPEAVERVRKTLKKIGIEPKGSGSTVRVSSRGTKRLMEIFECTPEVSSTIKSIPQWLFLSKREVILSFVSGLIDSDGFVHKDRNVIVITTTSKKLAEELQILLFAIGIPSRLYTSQPKKGKVAVGKHQIYRLEITGNFVKELSKAPVKALKFEGIKLGKFKRCSSEEVPFVGKLILEEFSQKHLGGGWYLGRKGQKVRYGLKYKDGSKLRYHKKLKEDFRLYRSSITELGILQKAELIGSELEELLKDTLDLNWFFDRVEEVRELPPEVTYDIQVEEEHEFIANGIVSHNCLGKFHPHGDTAVYDALVRMAQDFSMRYPLIEGQGNFGSIDGDSAAAMRYTEARLSKVAVELLKDIEKDTVNFRPNFDGSLEEPEVLPARFPNLLVNGAAGIAVGMATNVPPHNIKEVCQAVKYLVDHPEATTEELLKFIKGPDFPTGAEIINPEALPKIYKSGRGSITIRAKHKIEELKRRTAIVITELPYQVNKADLIKKIADLVKEKKVDGIADIRDESDREGIRVVIELKRDATPQVVLNKLYKFTPLQTNFGFNFIALVKGEPKLLNLKRYLEEFIEFRREVILRRAAYQLKKTEARLHILEGLLKALEKIDRVVAIVKGAQNPQEAMEKLSAEFGLSESQGKAILDMKLQRLTGLERDKLKEEHEKLTKEAEYLRFLLEDYEEQKRLIKEDMDEIVEKFGDDRRTSIVSKESEIDIESMIEEEEVVIFLTHKGFVARTSASTYRTQGRSGRGVRGIRTREGDFVKDVITASSKDYLLIFTNQGKVYWLKAYEIPKTERSSRGQSIRNFLPGMSGNEIVSRIIPVKDFSESKDIFFVTQKGYVKRTPLKEFSNPRSTGITAISLEPGDRLVYVGLSGEKDNVMLISKNGRAIRFHVQDVRQMGRGARGVRGILLDENDSVVSATMVEPDDKYLLIVLEKGYGKRVLISEFPLQRRGGKGVIATKISDKTGKVADALTLKDEEPIILVSKKGKLIRVNSGDIPIYGRHTRGVRIQKLAEDDVVVSVSKVQEDEREE
;
A
#
# COMPACT_ATOMS: atom_id res chain seq x y z
N MET A 1 -27.59 10.59 38.36
CA MET A 1 -26.82 11.77 37.93
C MET A 1 -25.49 11.25 37.44
N GLU A 2 -25.28 11.23 36.12
CA GLU A 2 -23.95 10.97 35.57
C GLU A 2 -23.02 12.08 36.08
N ARG A 3 -21.87 11.70 36.64
CA ARG A 3 -20.83 12.65 37.04
C ARG A 3 -20.34 13.31 35.76
N VAL A 4 -20.79 14.54 35.52
CA VAL A 4 -20.26 15.39 34.45
C VAL A 4 -18.87 15.83 34.91
N ILE A 5 -17.83 15.27 34.29
CA ILE A 5 -16.44 15.66 34.53
C ILE A 5 -16.12 16.74 33.50
N GLN A 6 -15.73 17.93 33.95
CA GLN A 6 -15.22 18.97 33.06
C GLN A 6 -13.79 18.61 32.65
N VAL A 7 -13.58 18.33 31.37
CA VAL A 7 -12.26 18.06 30.79
C VAL A 7 -11.92 19.20 29.82
N PRO A 8 -10.72 19.81 29.91
CA PRO A 8 -10.26 20.78 28.93
C PRO A 8 -10.25 20.17 27.53
N ILE A 9 -10.75 20.91 26.53
CA ILE A 9 -10.90 20.40 25.16
C ILE A 9 -9.55 19.97 24.56
N GLU A 10 -8.45 20.60 24.94
CA GLU A 10 -7.11 20.26 24.49
C GLU A 10 -6.65 18.89 25.00
N ASP A 11 -6.99 18.55 26.25
CA ASP A 11 -6.66 17.26 26.86
C ASP A 11 -7.54 16.15 26.28
N GLU A 12 -8.84 16.42 26.09
CA GLU A 12 -9.76 15.48 25.43
C GLU A 12 -9.38 15.24 23.97
N MET A 13 -8.95 16.29 23.23
CA MET A 13 -8.46 16.15 21.86
C MET A 13 -7.14 15.40 21.79
N LYS A 14 -6.20 15.61 22.73
CA LYS A 14 -4.96 14.82 22.82
C LYS A 14 -5.25 13.35 23.13
N GLN A 15 -6.12 13.08 24.11
CA GLN A 15 -6.52 11.73 24.50
C GLN A 15 -7.21 11.03 23.33
N SER A 16 -8.22 11.65 22.73
CA SER A 16 -8.94 11.14 21.56
C SER A 16 -8.03 10.93 20.35
N TYR A 17 -7.06 11.82 20.13
CA TYR A 17 -6.06 11.66 19.06
C TYR A 17 -5.11 10.50 19.34
N LEU A 18 -4.65 10.32 20.58
CA LEU A 18 -3.81 9.20 20.99
C LEU A 18 -4.56 7.87 20.90
N ASP A 19 -5.83 7.83 21.32
CA ASP A 19 -6.69 6.65 21.24
C ASP A 19 -7.01 6.28 19.79
N TYR A 20 -7.31 7.29 18.95
CA TYR A 20 -7.47 7.09 17.52
C TYR A 20 -6.16 6.60 16.87
N ALA A 21 -5.03 7.26 17.15
CA ALA A 21 -3.73 6.88 16.62
C ALA A 21 -3.36 5.45 17.03
N MET A 22 -3.55 5.08 18.31
CA MET A 22 -3.33 3.72 18.82
C MET A 22 -4.27 2.71 18.15
N SER A 23 -5.55 3.04 17.99
CA SER A 23 -6.50 2.16 17.28
C SER A 23 -6.09 1.92 15.82
N VAL A 24 -5.54 2.92 15.14
CA VAL A 24 -5.03 2.82 13.77
C VAL A 24 -3.71 2.04 13.71
N ILE A 25 -2.80 2.28 14.66
CA ILE A 25 -1.50 1.59 14.77
C ILE A 25 -1.72 0.10 15.00
N VAL A 26 -2.54 -0.26 16.01
CA VAL A 26 -2.84 -1.64 16.40
C VAL A 26 -3.75 -2.33 15.40
N GLY A 27 -4.71 -1.59 14.82
CA GLY A 27 -5.71 -2.16 13.92
C GLY A 27 -5.27 -2.33 12.47
N ARG A 28 -4.19 -1.66 12.01
CA ARG A 28 -3.87 -1.61 10.56
C ARG A 28 -2.40 -1.66 10.19
N ALA A 29 -1.51 -1.06 10.98
CA ALA A 29 -0.21 -0.65 10.45
C ALA A 29 0.97 -1.57 10.80
N LEU A 30 1.02 -2.09 12.03
CA LEU A 30 2.17 -2.85 12.53
C LEU A 30 1.89 -4.36 12.62
N PRO A 31 2.91 -5.21 12.38
CA PRO A 31 2.82 -6.64 12.63
C PRO A 31 2.88 -6.93 14.14
N ASP A 32 2.29 -8.05 14.58
CA ASP A 32 2.50 -8.57 15.93
C ASP A 32 3.76 -9.43 15.98
N VAL A 33 4.50 -9.37 17.09
CA VAL A 33 5.75 -10.09 17.29
C VAL A 33 5.56 -11.62 17.20
N ARG A 34 4.36 -12.11 17.59
CA ARG A 34 4.07 -13.55 17.73
C ARG A 34 3.97 -14.27 16.40
N ASP A 35 3.23 -13.70 15.44
CA ASP A 35 3.01 -14.31 14.12
C ASP A 35 3.61 -13.52 12.95
N GLY A 36 4.09 -12.30 13.20
CA GLY A 36 4.67 -11.44 12.18
C GLY A 36 3.70 -10.89 11.15
N LEU A 37 2.39 -11.08 11.35
CA LEU A 37 1.37 -10.68 10.39
C LEU A 37 0.69 -9.39 10.83
N LYS A 38 0.17 -8.65 9.85
CA LYS A 38 -0.78 -7.57 10.10
C LYS A 38 -2.19 -8.14 10.25
N PRO A 39 -3.13 -7.43 10.90
CA PRO A 39 -4.52 -7.88 11.01
C PRO A 39 -5.15 -8.29 9.68
N VAL A 40 -4.91 -7.53 8.60
CA VAL A 40 -5.43 -7.84 7.26
C VAL A 40 -4.92 -9.18 6.72
N HIS A 41 -3.62 -9.49 6.94
CA HIS A 41 -3.03 -10.76 6.49
C HIS A 41 -3.62 -11.95 7.25
N ARG A 42 -3.73 -11.86 8.58
CA ARG A 42 -4.33 -12.93 9.42
C ARG A 42 -5.73 -13.27 8.95
N ARG A 43 -6.56 -12.24 8.75
CA ARG A 43 -7.95 -12.40 8.31
C ARG A 43 -8.03 -13.05 6.93
N ILE A 44 -7.15 -12.69 5.99
CA ILE A 44 -7.10 -13.35 4.66
C ILE A 44 -6.75 -14.83 4.81
N LEU A 45 -5.66 -15.15 5.51
CA LEU A 45 -5.21 -16.54 5.68
C LEU A 45 -6.25 -17.38 6.42
N TYR A 46 -6.85 -16.84 7.49
CA TYR A 46 -7.92 -17.51 8.24
C TYR A 46 -9.20 -17.68 7.41
N SER A 47 -9.58 -16.69 6.60
CA SER A 47 -10.72 -16.81 5.67
C SER A 47 -10.49 -17.93 4.66
N MET A 48 -9.30 -17.98 4.06
CA MET A 48 -8.92 -19.03 3.11
C MET A 48 -8.88 -20.41 3.76
N TYR A 49 -8.43 -20.50 5.02
CA TYR A 49 -8.48 -21.72 5.81
C TYR A 49 -9.92 -22.19 6.06
N GLN A 50 -10.81 -21.30 6.51
CA GLN A 50 -12.23 -21.63 6.71
C GLN A 50 -12.95 -22.03 5.42
N LEU A 51 -12.50 -21.51 4.27
CA LEU A 51 -13.01 -21.90 2.95
C LEU A 51 -12.42 -23.23 2.44
N GLY A 52 -11.50 -23.84 3.19
CA GLY A 52 -10.84 -25.10 2.84
C GLY A 52 -9.85 -24.97 1.69
N LEU A 53 -9.27 -23.79 1.46
CA LEU A 53 -8.34 -23.51 0.36
C LEU A 53 -6.91 -23.94 0.69
N ILE A 54 -6.74 -25.18 1.13
CA ILE A 54 -5.43 -25.78 1.45
C ILE A 54 -4.69 -26.21 0.16
N PRO A 55 -3.36 -26.42 0.20
CA PRO A 55 -2.53 -26.73 -0.98
C PRO A 55 -2.99 -27.94 -1.81
N ASP A 56 -3.67 -28.92 -1.20
CA ASP A 56 -4.15 -30.12 -1.88
C ASP A 56 -5.52 -29.93 -2.56
N LYS A 57 -6.07 -28.71 -2.53
CA LYS A 57 -7.37 -28.36 -3.12
C LYS A 57 -7.18 -27.51 -4.38
N PRO A 58 -8.17 -27.54 -5.30
CA PRO A 58 -8.13 -26.71 -6.51
C PRO A 58 -8.15 -25.23 -6.15
N PHE A 59 -7.45 -24.43 -6.95
CA PHE A 59 -7.47 -22.98 -6.86
C PHE A 59 -8.92 -22.45 -6.95
N LYS A 60 -9.19 -21.35 -6.25
CA LYS A 60 -10.47 -20.64 -6.32
C LYS A 60 -10.23 -19.20 -6.72
N LYS A 61 -11.18 -18.63 -7.47
CA LYS A 61 -11.15 -17.21 -7.87
C LYS A 61 -10.92 -16.32 -6.66
N SER A 62 -10.00 -15.37 -6.76
CA SER A 62 -9.66 -14.44 -5.69
C SER A 62 -10.91 -13.67 -5.22
N ALA A 63 -11.84 -13.34 -6.13
CA ALA A 63 -13.14 -12.75 -5.81
C ALA A 63 -13.96 -13.55 -4.77
N ARG A 64 -13.86 -14.89 -4.75
CA ARG A 64 -14.58 -15.75 -3.79
C ARG A 64 -13.99 -15.68 -2.37
N ILE A 65 -12.73 -15.27 -2.26
CA ILE A 65 -12.06 -15.02 -0.98
C ILE A 65 -12.47 -13.63 -0.45
N VAL A 66 -12.99 -12.76 -1.32
CA VAL A 66 -13.20 -11.34 -1.08
C VAL A 66 -14.69 -10.96 -0.83
N GLY A 67 -15.71 -11.73 -1.29
CA GLY A 67 -17.11 -11.44 -0.91
C GLY A 67 -18.23 -12.35 -1.50
N GLU A 68 -19.48 -12.05 -1.12
CA GLU A 68 -20.76 -12.67 -1.52
C GLU A 68 -21.62 -11.69 -2.38
N CYS A 69 -22.81 -12.02 -2.94
CA CYS A 69 -23.51 -11.16 -3.95
C CYS A 69 -25.03 -11.45 -4.24
N PHE A 70 -25.65 -10.62 -5.10
CA PHE A 70 -27.02 -10.70 -5.70
C PHE A 70 -27.03 -11.13 -7.18
N VAL A 71 -28.17 -11.52 -7.78
CA VAL A 71 -28.25 -11.88 -9.22
C VAL A 71 -28.58 -10.70 -10.15
N LYS A 72 -28.32 -10.88 -11.45
CA LYS A 72 -28.76 -9.97 -12.52
C LYS A 72 -30.26 -9.64 -12.41
N GLY A 73 -30.63 -8.38 -12.62
CA GLY A 73 -32.01 -7.90 -12.62
C GLY A 73 -32.57 -7.60 -11.23
N THR A 74 -31.76 -7.75 -10.17
CA THR A 74 -32.12 -7.28 -8.82
C THR A 74 -32.27 -5.76 -8.86
N LYS A 75 -33.41 -5.24 -8.40
CA LYS A 75 -33.73 -3.81 -8.42
C LYS A 75 -33.18 -3.12 -7.17
N VAL A 76 -32.30 -2.15 -7.37
CA VAL A 76 -31.74 -1.31 -6.30
C VAL A 76 -32.46 0.04 -6.29
N SER A 77 -32.88 0.48 -5.10
CA SER A 77 -33.49 1.81 -4.94
C SER A 77 -32.44 2.91 -5.03
N THR A 78 -32.63 3.87 -5.94
CA THR A 78 -31.76 5.03 -6.15
C THR A 78 -32.56 6.33 -6.19
N PRO A 79 -31.96 7.51 -5.97
CA PRO A 79 -32.61 8.80 -6.19
C PRO A 79 -33.05 9.04 -7.64
N THR A 80 -32.67 8.18 -8.59
CA THR A 80 -33.08 8.24 -10.01
C THR A 80 -34.19 7.24 -10.37
N GLY A 81 -34.65 6.44 -9.41
CA GLY A 81 -35.63 5.37 -9.57
C GLY A 81 -35.08 4.00 -9.18
N LEU A 82 -35.72 2.92 -9.64
CA LEU A 82 -35.25 1.55 -9.46
C LEU A 82 -34.31 1.15 -10.61
N VAL A 83 -33.04 0.96 -10.30
CA VAL A 83 -31.99 0.60 -11.27
C VAL A 83 -31.64 -0.88 -11.09
N ASN A 84 -31.32 -1.61 -12.17
CA ASN A 84 -30.82 -2.97 -11.99
C ASN A 84 -29.41 -2.92 -11.37
N VAL A 85 -29.08 -3.87 -10.51
CA VAL A 85 -27.76 -3.93 -9.85
C VAL A 85 -26.61 -3.94 -10.86
N GLU A 86 -26.79 -4.54 -12.04
CA GLU A 86 -25.79 -4.57 -13.11
C GLU A 86 -25.62 -3.24 -13.89
N ASP A 87 -26.58 -2.33 -13.77
CA ASP A 87 -26.60 -1.06 -14.51
C ASP A 87 -26.05 0.12 -13.67
N LEU A 88 -25.81 -0.10 -12.38
CA LEU A 88 -25.21 0.89 -11.47
C LEU A 88 -23.78 1.24 -11.89
N ARG A 89 -23.34 2.45 -11.54
CA ARG A 89 -22.00 3.00 -11.78
C ARG A 89 -21.39 3.52 -10.49
N VAL A 90 -20.06 3.52 -10.42
CA VAL A 90 -19.33 4.21 -9.34
C VAL A 90 -19.67 5.69 -9.38
N GLY A 91 -20.05 6.25 -8.24
CA GLY A 91 -20.56 7.61 -8.09
C GLY A 91 -22.09 7.72 -8.11
N ASP A 92 -22.83 6.66 -8.47
CA ASP A 92 -24.29 6.66 -8.35
C ASP A 92 -24.71 6.67 -6.87
N GLU A 93 -25.89 7.22 -6.57
CA GLU A 93 -26.45 7.24 -5.22
C GLU A 93 -27.47 6.12 -5.03
N VAL A 94 -27.49 5.51 -3.84
CA VAL A 94 -28.43 4.44 -3.47
C VAL A 94 -29.08 4.73 -2.12
N TYR A 95 -30.30 4.26 -1.93
CA TYR A 95 -30.99 4.31 -0.63
C TYR A 95 -30.50 3.18 0.29
N THR A 96 -30.19 3.52 1.54
CA THR A 96 -29.80 2.60 2.63
C THR A 96 -31.00 2.27 3.51
N SER A 97 -30.86 1.88 4.77
CA SER A 97 -32.00 1.84 5.72
C SER A 97 -32.29 3.20 6.35
N LYS A 98 -31.28 4.08 6.46
CA LYS A 98 -31.34 5.37 7.15
C LYS A 98 -31.31 6.60 6.24
N GLY A 99 -30.80 6.48 5.01
CA GLY A 99 -30.59 7.65 4.15
C GLY A 99 -30.26 7.30 2.69
N ILE A 100 -29.54 8.21 2.04
CA ILE A 100 -28.96 8.07 0.71
C ILE A 100 -27.44 8.11 0.87
N LYS A 101 -26.73 7.23 0.18
CA LYS A 101 -25.26 7.14 0.20
C LYS A 101 -24.72 6.85 -1.20
N THR A 102 -23.45 7.18 -1.42
CA THR A 102 -22.79 7.03 -2.73
C THR A 102 -22.21 5.62 -2.89
N VAL A 103 -22.35 5.06 -4.09
CA VAL A 103 -21.67 3.85 -4.54
C VAL A 103 -20.22 4.17 -4.82
N LYS A 104 -19.31 3.57 -4.05
CA LYS A 104 -17.86 3.72 -4.22
C LYS A 104 -17.29 2.74 -5.23
N GLU A 105 -17.80 1.51 -5.23
CA GLU A 105 -17.24 0.39 -6.01
C GLU A 105 -18.34 -0.56 -6.47
N LEU A 106 -18.07 -1.32 -7.54
CA LEU A 106 -19.01 -2.26 -8.16
C LEU A 106 -18.31 -3.57 -8.48
N TYR A 107 -19.02 -4.67 -8.23
CA TYR A 107 -18.49 -6.02 -8.38
C TYR A 107 -19.38 -6.87 -9.27
N VAL A 108 -18.76 -7.63 -10.17
CA VAL A 108 -19.40 -8.68 -10.97
C VAL A 108 -18.65 -9.98 -10.71
N MET A 109 -19.33 -10.95 -10.14
CA MET A 109 -18.79 -12.24 -9.70
C MET A 109 -19.24 -13.39 -10.62
N PRO A 110 -18.41 -14.44 -10.79
CA PRO A 110 -18.76 -15.62 -11.58
C PRO A 110 -19.91 -16.42 -10.95
N PRO A 111 -20.51 -17.40 -11.66
CA PRO A 111 -21.65 -18.15 -11.14
C PRO A 111 -21.46 -18.73 -9.73
N GLN A 112 -22.30 -18.31 -8.78
CA GLN A 112 -22.28 -18.76 -7.38
C GLN A 112 -23.56 -19.52 -7.03
N PRO A 113 -23.54 -20.55 -6.16
CA PRO A 113 -24.76 -21.16 -5.62
C PRO A 113 -25.66 -20.10 -5.00
N LEU A 114 -26.97 -20.21 -5.22
CA LEU A 114 -27.93 -19.18 -4.83
C LEU A 114 -28.99 -19.71 -3.87
N ARG A 115 -29.62 -18.78 -3.15
CA ARG A 115 -30.86 -18.99 -2.41
C ARG A 115 -31.90 -17.97 -2.84
N GLU A 116 -33.15 -18.42 -3.00
CA GLU A 116 -34.32 -17.57 -3.14
C GLU A 116 -35.00 -17.46 -1.78
N ILE A 117 -35.02 -16.26 -1.21
CA ILE A 117 -35.76 -15.96 0.00
C ILE A 117 -37.10 -15.38 -0.45
N ARG A 118 -38.19 -16.05 -0.11
CA ARG A 118 -39.56 -15.61 -0.40
C ARG A 118 -40.28 -15.25 0.88
N LEU A 119 -40.84 -14.04 0.90
CA LEU A 119 -41.63 -13.52 2.01
C LEU A 119 -43.11 -13.89 1.86
N LYS A 120 -43.86 -13.80 2.95
CA LYS A 120 -45.28 -14.17 3.03
C LYS A 120 -46.20 -13.32 2.14
N ASN A 121 -45.81 -12.08 1.86
CA ASN A 121 -46.49 -11.25 0.88
C ASN A 121 -46.15 -11.65 -0.56
N GLY A 122 -45.23 -12.59 -0.78
CA GLY A 122 -44.80 -13.08 -2.09
C GLY A 122 -43.57 -12.39 -2.67
N LEU A 123 -43.08 -11.30 -2.06
CA LEU A 123 -41.84 -10.62 -2.45
C LEU A 123 -40.66 -11.57 -2.28
N SER A 124 -39.71 -11.55 -3.21
CA SER A 124 -38.55 -12.42 -3.15
C SER A 124 -37.26 -11.75 -3.59
N VAL A 125 -36.16 -12.27 -3.06
CA VAL A 125 -34.80 -11.90 -3.47
C VAL A 125 -33.97 -13.16 -3.69
N LYS A 126 -33.12 -13.13 -4.71
CA LYS A 126 -32.16 -14.19 -5.01
C LYS A 126 -30.75 -13.69 -4.68
N CYS A 127 -30.05 -14.40 -3.83
CA CYS A 127 -28.73 -14.00 -3.32
C CYS A 127 -27.86 -15.21 -3.01
N THR A 128 -26.58 -15.01 -2.77
CA THR A 128 -25.69 -16.05 -2.26
C THR A 128 -26.00 -16.42 -0.80
N PRO A 129 -25.65 -17.64 -0.35
CA PRO A 129 -25.98 -18.13 0.99
C PRO A 129 -25.53 -17.30 2.20
N GLY A 130 -24.42 -16.55 2.16
CA GLY A 130 -24.07 -15.72 3.33
C GLY A 130 -24.54 -14.27 3.25
N GLN A 131 -25.26 -13.87 2.18
CA GLN A 131 -25.81 -12.51 2.06
C GLN A 131 -26.57 -12.13 3.33
N MET A 132 -26.26 -10.96 3.90
CA MET A 132 -26.83 -10.49 5.16
C MET A 132 -28.08 -9.63 4.94
N PHE A 133 -29.11 -9.89 5.75
CA PHE A 133 -30.35 -9.13 5.79
C PHE A 133 -30.65 -8.66 7.23
N LYS A 134 -31.25 -7.48 7.38
CA LYS A 134 -31.73 -7.01 8.68
C LYS A 134 -32.99 -7.77 9.09
N VAL A 135 -32.99 -8.34 10.29
CA VAL A 135 -34.08 -9.12 10.89
C VAL A 135 -34.56 -8.47 12.17
N LEU A 136 -35.88 -8.32 12.32
CA LEU A 136 -36.49 -7.88 13.57
C LEU A 136 -36.63 -9.07 14.52
N THR A 137 -35.95 -9.01 15.66
CA THR A 137 -36.00 -10.04 16.69
C THR A 137 -37.26 -9.92 17.55
N SER A 138 -37.60 -10.99 18.27
CA SER A 138 -38.72 -10.99 19.23
C SER A 138 -38.51 -10.04 20.42
N LYS A 139 -37.31 -9.48 20.58
CA LYS A 139 -36.97 -8.46 21.58
C LYS A 139 -37.11 -7.03 21.05
N GLY A 140 -37.55 -6.85 19.80
CA GLY A 140 -37.70 -5.52 19.18
C GLY A 140 -36.38 -4.89 18.74
N LYS A 141 -35.32 -5.68 18.55
CA LYS A 141 -34.03 -5.22 17.99
C LYS A 141 -33.89 -5.63 16.54
N VAL A 142 -33.25 -4.79 15.74
CA VAL A 142 -32.92 -5.07 14.34
C VAL A 142 -31.47 -5.55 14.26
N GLU A 143 -31.26 -6.78 13.80
CA GLU A 143 -29.95 -7.45 13.77
C GLU A 143 -29.68 -8.04 12.39
N TRP A 144 -28.41 -8.20 12.02
CA TRP A 144 -28.05 -8.84 10.76
C TRP A 144 -28.11 -10.37 10.84
N LYS A 145 -28.65 -11.01 9.80
CA LYS A 145 -28.71 -12.48 9.69
C LYS A 145 -28.40 -12.93 8.27
N GLU A 146 -27.54 -13.95 8.15
CA GLU A 146 -27.15 -14.53 6.86
C GLU A 146 -28.31 -15.29 6.20
N ALA A 147 -28.38 -15.23 4.87
CA ALA A 147 -29.40 -15.92 4.06
C ALA A 147 -29.49 -17.44 4.34
N LYS A 148 -28.35 -18.09 4.65
CA LYS A 148 -28.29 -19.52 4.96
C LYS A 148 -28.86 -19.87 6.33
N LYS A 149 -28.84 -18.90 7.25
CA LYS A 149 -29.38 -19.02 8.62
C LYS A 149 -30.84 -18.60 8.69
N LEU A 150 -31.39 -17.97 7.63
CA LEU A 150 -32.80 -17.61 7.57
C LEU A 150 -33.68 -18.87 7.54
N GLN A 151 -34.73 -18.83 8.35
CA GLN A 151 -35.72 -19.87 8.48
C GLN A 151 -37.12 -19.29 8.32
N LYS A 152 -38.08 -20.15 7.96
CA LYS A 152 -39.48 -19.78 7.88
C LYS A 152 -39.95 -19.17 9.21
N GLY A 153 -40.50 -17.96 9.14
CA GLY A 153 -41.00 -17.22 10.31
C GLY A 153 -40.12 -16.05 10.76
N ASP A 154 -38.84 -16.01 10.36
CA ASP A 154 -37.96 -14.86 10.55
C ASP A 154 -38.58 -13.60 9.92
N VAL A 155 -38.41 -12.44 10.56
CA VAL A 155 -39.04 -11.17 10.12
C VAL A 155 -37.99 -10.27 9.50
N LEU A 156 -37.99 -10.11 8.18
CA LEU A 156 -37.05 -9.20 7.50
C LEU A 156 -37.51 -7.75 7.58
N LEU A 157 -36.54 -6.84 7.67
CA LEU A 157 -36.72 -5.41 7.50
C LEU A 157 -36.78 -5.06 6.01
N LEU A 158 -37.85 -4.39 5.63
CA LEU A 158 -38.09 -3.86 4.29
C LEU A 158 -38.11 -2.34 4.35
N ARG A 159 -37.72 -1.65 3.28
CA ARG A 159 -37.83 -0.19 3.19
C ARG A 159 -38.41 0.23 1.85
N SER A 160 -39.51 0.98 1.91
CA SER A 160 -40.09 1.64 0.74
C SER A 160 -39.35 2.95 0.49
N ALA A 161 -38.44 2.97 -0.47
CA ALA A 161 -37.72 4.18 -0.87
C ALA A 161 -37.76 4.37 -2.39
N TYR A 162 -38.32 5.51 -2.80
CA TYR A 162 -38.41 5.94 -4.19
C TYR A 162 -38.41 7.47 -4.24
N PRO A 163 -37.75 8.10 -5.22
CA PRO A 163 -37.65 9.55 -5.31
C PRO A 163 -39.01 10.20 -5.60
N GLU A 164 -39.27 11.34 -4.96
CA GLU A 164 -40.50 12.10 -5.17
C GLU A 164 -40.47 12.91 -6.48
N ASN A 165 -39.29 13.40 -6.88
CA ASN A 165 -39.13 14.30 -8.01
C ASN A 165 -38.21 13.71 -9.08
N LEU A 166 -38.79 13.21 -10.17
CA LEU A 166 -38.06 12.74 -11.35
C LEU A 166 -38.47 13.51 -12.61
N PRO A 167 -37.59 13.73 -13.60
CA PRO A 167 -38.01 14.31 -14.87
C PRO A 167 -38.83 13.31 -15.71
N TYR A 168 -39.72 13.81 -16.59
CA TYR A 168 -40.36 12.95 -17.59
C TYR A 168 -39.33 12.37 -18.55
N LYS A 169 -39.44 11.08 -18.85
CA LYS A 169 -38.61 10.44 -19.88
C LYS A 169 -39.11 10.82 -21.27
N ARG A 170 -38.20 10.83 -22.25
CA ARG A 170 -38.51 11.14 -23.65
C ARG A 170 -38.00 10.05 -24.57
N LEU A 171 -38.79 9.73 -25.58
CA LEU A 171 -38.43 8.81 -26.66
C LEU A 171 -38.65 9.51 -28.01
N GLY A 172 -37.57 9.99 -28.60
CA GLY A 172 -37.63 10.93 -29.73
C GLY A 172 -38.44 12.17 -29.35
N ASN A 173 -39.51 12.45 -30.09
CA ASN A 173 -40.39 13.59 -29.84
C ASN A 173 -41.57 13.27 -28.91
N VAL A 174 -41.64 12.07 -28.32
CA VAL A 174 -42.70 11.66 -27.39
C VAL A 174 -42.24 11.83 -25.96
N ILE A 175 -43.05 12.53 -25.15
CA ILE A 175 -42.89 12.56 -23.70
C ILE A 175 -43.61 11.35 -23.13
N LEU A 176 -42.93 10.54 -22.32
CA LEU A 176 -43.49 9.38 -21.65
C LEU A 176 -44.19 9.85 -20.35
N ASP A 177 -45.39 10.37 -20.53
CA ASP A 177 -46.24 10.96 -19.50
C ASP A 177 -47.27 9.97 -18.93
N GLU A 178 -48.18 10.46 -18.10
CA GLU A 178 -49.23 9.67 -17.44
C GLU A 178 -50.20 9.01 -18.43
N GLU A 179 -50.48 9.65 -19.57
CA GLU A 179 -51.36 9.11 -20.61
C GLU A 179 -50.68 7.97 -21.37
N ILE A 180 -49.38 8.09 -21.65
CA ILE A 180 -48.57 7.03 -22.23
C ILE A 180 -48.40 5.86 -21.26
N ALA A 181 -48.22 6.13 -19.98
CA ALA A 181 -48.17 5.11 -18.94
C ALA A 181 -49.50 4.33 -18.83
N TYR A 182 -50.63 5.04 -18.81
CA TYR A 182 -51.96 4.41 -18.81
C TYR A 182 -52.17 3.53 -20.06
N LEU A 183 -51.82 4.04 -21.25
CA LEU A 183 -51.84 3.26 -22.51
C LEU A 183 -50.96 2.00 -22.41
N THR A 184 -49.77 2.13 -21.83
CA THR A 184 -48.84 1.01 -21.62
C THR A 184 -49.45 -0.05 -20.70
N GLY A 185 -50.12 0.36 -19.62
CA GLY A 185 -50.84 -0.54 -18.73
C GLY A 185 -51.95 -1.32 -19.45
N LEU A 186 -52.75 -0.64 -20.27
CA LEU A 186 -53.80 -1.29 -21.07
C LEU A 186 -53.23 -2.28 -22.11
N PHE A 187 -52.09 -1.94 -22.74
CA PHE A 187 -51.41 -2.85 -23.65
C PHE A 187 -50.90 -4.10 -22.94
N ILE A 188 -50.26 -3.92 -21.78
CA ILE A 188 -49.74 -5.05 -21.01
C ILE A 188 -50.88 -5.97 -20.53
N GLY A 189 -52.07 -5.44 -20.22
CA GLY A 189 -53.22 -6.29 -19.95
C GLY A 189 -53.81 -6.90 -21.23
N ASP A 190 -54.64 -6.13 -21.92
CA ASP A 190 -55.52 -6.60 -23.02
C ASP A 190 -54.95 -6.39 -24.43
N GLY A 191 -53.74 -5.88 -24.56
CA GLY A 191 -53.09 -5.63 -25.85
C GLY A 191 -52.36 -6.85 -26.43
N TRP A 192 -52.28 -6.91 -27.75
CA TRP A 192 -51.53 -7.93 -28.50
C TRP A 192 -50.83 -7.34 -29.74
N ILE A 193 -49.84 -8.08 -30.25
CA ILE A 193 -49.19 -7.81 -31.53
C ILE A 193 -49.42 -9.04 -32.43
N GLU A 194 -49.96 -8.83 -33.62
CA GLU A 194 -50.21 -9.88 -34.62
C GLU A 194 -49.49 -9.58 -35.94
N LYS A 195 -49.16 -10.61 -36.72
CA LYS A 195 -48.71 -10.45 -38.10
C LYS A 195 -49.91 -10.44 -39.03
N ASP A 196 -49.99 -9.45 -39.92
CA ASP A 196 -51.01 -9.46 -40.97
C ASP A 196 -50.66 -10.45 -42.10
N LYS A 197 -51.58 -10.63 -43.06
CA LYS A 197 -51.41 -11.55 -44.20
C LYS A 197 -50.17 -11.28 -45.06
N ARG A 198 -49.56 -10.09 -44.95
CA ARG A 198 -48.34 -9.68 -45.68
C ARG A 198 -47.09 -9.72 -44.79
N GLY A 199 -47.20 -10.25 -43.56
CA GLY A 199 -46.10 -10.40 -42.61
C GLY A 199 -45.81 -9.16 -41.75
N TYR A 200 -46.58 -8.08 -41.89
CA TYR A 200 -46.35 -6.86 -41.10
C TYR A 200 -46.99 -6.94 -39.72
N HIS A 201 -46.24 -6.53 -38.69
CA HIS A 201 -46.74 -6.47 -37.32
C HIS A 201 -47.79 -5.37 -37.15
N ARG A 202 -48.87 -5.68 -36.43
CA ARG A 202 -49.94 -4.76 -36.05
C ARG A 202 -50.25 -4.88 -34.57
N PHE A 203 -50.24 -3.75 -33.89
CA PHE A 203 -50.76 -3.62 -32.54
C PHE A 203 -52.29 -3.64 -32.56
N GLY A 204 -52.88 -4.39 -31.64
CA GLY A 204 -54.30 -4.42 -31.34
C GLY A 204 -54.58 -4.29 -29.85
N LEU A 205 -55.68 -3.60 -29.51
CA LEU A 205 -56.23 -3.50 -28.16
C LEU A 205 -57.75 -3.59 -28.25
N SER A 206 -58.37 -4.39 -27.38
CA SER A 206 -59.83 -4.55 -27.36
C SER A 206 -60.38 -4.72 -25.95
N ILE A 207 -61.13 -3.74 -25.46
CA ILE A 207 -61.71 -3.75 -24.11
C ILE A 207 -63.22 -3.55 -24.20
N LYS A 208 -63.96 -4.66 -24.23
CA LYS A 208 -65.43 -4.63 -24.42
C LYS A 208 -66.18 -4.00 -23.25
N THR A 209 -65.66 -4.14 -22.04
CA THR A 209 -66.32 -3.70 -20.80
C THR A 209 -66.14 -2.21 -20.51
N LEU A 210 -65.18 -1.54 -21.15
CA LEU A 210 -64.87 -0.11 -20.93
C LEU A 210 -64.58 0.60 -22.26
N PRO A 211 -65.61 0.93 -23.07
CA PRO A 211 -65.44 1.65 -24.33
C PRO A 211 -64.74 3.01 -24.17
N GLU A 212 -64.94 3.67 -23.03
CA GLU A 212 -64.32 4.96 -22.70
C GLU A 212 -62.78 4.89 -22.60
N ALA A 213 -62.24 3.78 -22.09
CA ALA A 213 -60.79 3.55 -22.04
C ALA A 213 -60.20 3.46 -23.46
N VAL A 214 -60.92 2.79 -24.37
CA VAL A 214 -60.52 2.65 -25.79
C VAL A 214 -60.55 4.00 -26.51
N GLU A 215 -61.54 4.85 -26.21
CA GLU A 215 -61.61 6.21 -26.76
C GLU A 215 -60.49 7.11 -26.23
N ARG A 216 -60.13 7.00 -24.95
CA ARG A 216 -58.94 7.66 -24.40
C ARG A 216 -57.68 7.23 -25.15
N VAL A 217 -57.51 5.92 -25.39
CA VAL A 217 -56.38 5.39 -26.18
C VAL A 217 -56.32 6.00 -27.58
N ARG A 218 -57.45 6.15 -28.29
CA ARG A 218 -57.47 6.78 -29.62
C ARG A 218 -56.97 8.22 -29.58
N LYS A 219 -57.39 8.99 -28.58
CA LYS A 219 -56.93 10.38 -28.39
C LYS A 219 -55.43 10.43 -28.10
N THR A 220 -54.93 9.55 -27.23
CA THR A 220 -53.50 9.48 -26.89
C THR A 220 -52.64 9.07 -28.08
N LEU A 221 -53.08 8.09 -28.89
CA LEU A 221 -52.37 7.68 -30.10
C LEU A 221 -52.27 8.82 -31.13
N LYS A 222 -53.36 9.57 -31.36
CA LYS A 222 -53.36 10.74 -32.25
C LYS A 222 -52.39 11.82 -31.77
N LYS A 223 -52.34 12.10 -30.45
CA LYS A 223 -51.40 13.08 -29.86
C LYS A 223 -49.94 12.76 -30.16
N ILE A 224 -49.58 11.47 -30.21
CA ILE A 224 -48.20 11.04 -30.53
C ILE A 224 -47.95 10.81 -32.03
N GLY A 225 -48.89 11.22 -32.90
CA GLY A 225 -48.77 11.13 -34.36
C GLY A 225 -48.97 9.70 -34.89
N ILE A 226 -49.76 8.88 -34.21
CA ILE A 226 -50.13 7.53 -34.64
C ILE A 226 -51.62 7.51 -34.95
N GLU A 227 -51.99 7.23 -36.20
CA GLU A 227 -53.40 7.14 -36.60
C GLU A 227 -54.01 5.77 -36.22
N PRO A 228 -54.98 5.73 -35.27
CA PRO A 228 -55.67 4.51 -34.91
C PRO A 228 -56.76 4.14 -35.94
N LYS A 229 -56.93 2.85 -36.19
CA LYS A 229 -58.01 2.27 -37.00
C LYS A 229 -58.87 1.34 -36.14
N GLY A 230 -60.14 1.15 -36.50
CA GLY A 230 -61.08 0.28 -35.77
C GLY A 230 -62.33 1.02 -35.29
N SER A 231 -63.39 0.27 -34.98
CA SER A 231 -64.68 0.79 -34.51
C SER A 231 -65.04 0.24 -33.13
N GLY A 232 -65.88 0.97 -32.39
CA GLY A 232 -66.36 0.55 -31.07
C GLY A 232 -65.22 0.36 -30.06
N SER A 233 -65.19 -0.79 -29.39
CA SER A 233 -64.27 -1.17 -28.30
C SER A 233 -62.93 -1.75 -28.75
N THR A 234 -62.55 -1.59 -30.02
CA THR A 234 -61.28 -2.08 -30.56
C THR A 234 -60.47 -0.96 -31.23
N VAL A 235 -59.15 -1.01 -31.04
CA VAL A 235 -58.15 -0.15 -31.69
C VAL A 235 -57.09 -1.03 -32.33
N ARG A 236 -56.71 -0.70 -33.55
CA ARG A 236 -55.60 -1.28 -34.31
C ARG A 236 -54.72 -0.18 -34.87
N VAL A 237 -53.43 -0.45 -34.98
CA VAL A 237 -52.45 0.51 -35.49
C VAL A 237 -51.72 -0.06 -36.70
N SER A 238 -51.29 0.83 -37.61
CA SER A 238 -50.46 0.46 -38.77
C SER A 238 -49.11 -0.13 -38.35
N SER A 239 -48.40 -0.76 -39.28
CA SER A 239 -47.08 -1.35 -38.96
C SER A 239 -46.05 -0.30 -38.51
N ARG A 240 -46.06 0.90 -39.11
CA ARG A 240 -45.20 2.02 -38.69
C ARG A 240 -45.51 2.48 -37.27
N GLY A 241 -46.79 2.63 -36.93
CA GLY A 241 -47.19 2.98 -35.57
C GLY A 241 -46.89 1.86 -34.56
N THR A 242 -47.03 0.60 -34.98
CA THR A 242 -46.71 -0.57 -34.14
C THR A 242 -45.23 -0.61 -33.76
N LYS A 243 -44.32 -0.30 -34.69
CA LYS A 243 -42.87 -0.16 -34.37
C LYS A 243 -42.62 0.89 -33.29
N ARG A 244 -43.24 2.07 -33.43
CA ARG A 244 -43.11 3.16 -32.44
C ARG A 244 -43.70 2.79 -31.09
N LEU A 245 -44.82 2.06 -31.06
CA LEU A 245 -45.40 1.55 -29.82
C LEU A 245 -44.55 0.46 -29.18
N MET A 246 -43.93 -0.43 -29.96
CA MET A 246 -43.01 -1.44 -29.44
C MET A 246 -41.78 -0.80 -28.77
N GLU A 247 -41.28 0.31 -29.31
CA GLU A 247 -40.19 1.08 -28.67
C GLU A 247 -40.65 1.70 -27.35
N ILE A 248 -41.86 2.26 -27.28
CA ILE A 248 -42.45 2.81 -26.03
C ILE A 248 -42.69 1.69 -25.00
N PHE A 249 -43.19 0.54 -25.42
CA PHE A 249 -43.51 -0.58 -24.53
C PHE A 249 -42.31 -1.50 -24.28
N GLU A 250 -41.15 -1.19 -24.84
CA GLU A 250 -39.93 -2.00 -24.75
C GLU A 250 -40.17 -3.51 -24.96
N CYS A 251 -40.95 -3.85 -26.01
CA CYS A 251 -41.38 -5.22 -26.25
C CYS A 251 -41.01 -5.72 -27.65
N THR A 252 -40.85 -7.04 -27.78
CA THR A 252 -40.58 -7.70 -29.05
C THR A 252 -41.88 -8.07 -29.77
N PRO A 253 -41.85 -8.29 -31.09
CA PRO A 253 -43.03 -8.71 -31.84
C PRO A 253 -43.60 -10.07 -31.43
N GLU A 254 -42.81 -10.93 -30.79
CA GLU A 254 -43.20 -12.26 -30.29
C GLU A 254 -43.82 -12.22 -28.89
N VAL A 255 -44.10 -11.03 -28.34
CA VAL A 255 -44.65 -10.88 -26.99
C VAL A 255 -45.96 -11.66 -26.82
N SER A 256 -45.98 -12.55 -25.82
CA SER A 256 -47.16 -13.32 -25.41
C SER A 256 -47.53 -13.02 -23.96
N SER A 257 -48.73 -13.40 -23.53
CA SER A 257 -49.22 -13.14 -22.16
C SER A 257 -48.31 -13.68 -21.04
N THR A 258 -47.49 -14.71 -21.34
CA THR A 258 -46.60 -15.36 -20.37
C THR A 258 -45.22 -14.68 -20.24
N ILE A 259 -44.84 -13.83 -21.20
CA ILE A 259 -43.51 -13.18 -21.25
C ILE A 259 -43.58 -11.65 -21.20
N LYS A 260 -44.74 -11.07 -20.92
CA LYS A 260 -44.87 -9.62 -20.69
C LYS A 260 -44.04 -9.20 -19.47
N SER A 261 -43.46 -8.01 -19.50
CA SER A 261 -42.67 -7.39 -18.42
C SER A 261 -42.93 -5.89 -18.37
N ILE A 262 -42.56 -5.24 -17.27
CA ILE A 262 -42.65 -3.79 -17.14
C ILE A 262 -41.50 -3.13 -17.93
N PRO A 263 -41.78 -2.15 -18.81
CA PRO A 263 -40.75 -1.33 -19.45
C PRO A 263 -39.80 -0.66 -18.45
N GLN A 264 -38.50 -0.63 -18.77
CA GLN A 264 -37.46 -0.06 -17.90
C GLN A 264 -37.71 1.42 -17.58
N TRP A 265 -38.20 2.20 -18.56
CA TRP A 265 -38.49 3.61 -18.31
C TRP A 265 -39.52 3.85 -17.18
N LEU A 266 -40.42 2.90 -16.89
CA LEU A 266 -41.39 3.01 -15.78
C LEU A 266 -40.73 2.88 -14.41
N PHE A 267 -39.67 2.07 -14.28
CA PHE A 267 -38.88 1.98 -13.05
C PHE A 267 -38.10 3.25 -12.74
N LEU A 268 -37.91 4.12 -13.74
CA LEU A 268 -37.21 5.40 -13.65
C LEU A 268 -38.16 6.59 -13.82
N SER A 269 -39.48 6.36 -13.69
CA SER A 269 -40.52 7.36 -13.90
C SER A 269 -41.03 7.96 -12.60
N LYS A 270 -41.64 9.15 -12.70
CA LYS A 270 -42.34 9.79 -11.59
C LYS A 270 -43.40 8.87 -10.98
N ARG A 271 -43.68 9.06 -9.70
CA ARG A 271 -44.73 8.31 -8.98
C ARG A 271 -46.09 8.42 -9.67
N GLU A 272 -46.45 9.60 -10.17
CA GLU A 272 -47.70 9.87 -10.88
C GLU A 272 -47.85 9.05 -12.17
N VAL A 273 -46.75 8.89 -12.89
CA VAL A 273 -46.66 8.12 -14.14
C VAL A 273 -46.84 6.64 -13.82
N ILE A 274 -46.17 6.13 -12.78
CA ILE A 274 -46.31 4.75 -12.30
C ILE A 274 -47.76 4.47 -11.86
N LEU A 275 -48.37 5.37 -11.09
CA LEU A 275 -49.77 5.23 -10.65
C LEU A 275 -50.72 5.16 -11.85
N SER A 276 -50.49 5.96 -12.89
CA SER A 276 -51.28 5.96 -14.12
C SER A 276 -51.09 4.68 -14.94
N PHE A 277 -49.87 4.12 -14.96
CA PHE A 277 -49.62 2.78 -15.50
C PHE A 277 -50.43 1.70 -14.79
N VAL A 278 -50.45 1.72 -13.45
CA VAL A 278 -51.24 0.79 -12.65
C VAL A 278 -52.74 0.97 -12.90
N SER A 279 -53.23 2.20 -13.09
CA SER A 279 -54.62 2.45 -13.52
C SER A 279 -54.96 1.74 -14.83
N GLY A 280 -54.05 1.73 -15.81
CA GLY A 280 -54.25 1.00 -17.08
C GLY A 280 -54.34 -0.51 -16.87
N LEU A 281 -53.50 -1.08 -16.00
CA LEU A 281 -53.59 -2.49 -15.61
C LEU A 281 -54.89 -2.81 -14.86
N ILE A 282 -55.38 -1.88 -14.04
CA ILE A 282 -56.65 -2.05 -13.32
C ILE A 282 -57.81 -2.12 -14.31
N ASP A 283 -57.86 -1.21 -15.28
CA ASP A 283 -58.95 -1.15 -16.27
C ASP A 283 -58.94 -2.32 -17.27
N SER A 284 -57.77 -2.92 -17.51
CA SER A 284 -57.64 -4.17 -18.27
C SER A 284 -57.82 -5.40 -17.37
N ASP A 285 -56.72 -6.00 -16.92
CA ASP A 285 -56.65 -7.27 -16.18
C ASP A 285 -57.01 -7.17 -14.67
N GLY A 286 -57.37 -5.98 -14.20
CA GLY A 286 -57.72 -5.74 -12.80
C GLY A 286 -59.18 -6.03 -12.45
N PHE A 287 -59.37 -6.47 -11.20
CA PHE A 287 -60.66 -6.64 -10.54
C PHE A 287 -60.73 -5.75 -9.29
N VAL A 288 -61.78 -4.94 -9.18
CA VAL A 288 -62.01 -4.02 -8.06
C VAL A 288 -63.19 -4.51 -7.23
N HIS A 289 -62.96 -4.82 -5.96
CA HIS A 289 -64.01 -5.21 -5.02
C HIS A 289 -64.48 -4.00 -4.21
N LYS A 290 -65.59 -3.38 -4.63
CA LYS A 290 -66.10 -2.11 -4.07
C LYS A 290 -66.39 -2.15 -2.57
N ASP A 291 -66.93 -3.25 -2.05
CA ASP A 291 -67.27 -3.34 -0.61
C ASP A 291 -66.09 -3.68 0.31
N ARG A 292 -65.09 -4.40 -0.21
CA ARG A 292 -63.91 -4.83 0.57
C ARG A 292 -62.74 -3.87 0.42
N ASN A 293 -62.83 -2.90 -0.49
CA ASN A 293 -61.75 -2.00 -0.86
C ASN A 293 -60.47 -2.79 -1.19
N VAL A 294 -60.60 -3.74 -2.12
CA VAL A 294 -59.51 -4.62 -2.57
C VAL A 294 -59.39 -4.52 -4.08
N ILE A 295 -58.16 -4.42 -4.57
CA ILE A 295 -57.82 -4.44 -5.99
C ILE A 295 -56.95 -5.67 -6.26
N VAL A 296 -57.33 -6.47 -7.25
CA VAL A 296 -56.57 -7.65 -7.66
C VAL A 296 -56.19 -7.51 -9.13
N ILE A 297 -54.90 -7.48 -9.43
CA ILE A 297 -54.39 -7.53 -10.80
C ILE A 297 -54.00 -8.98 -11.09
N THR A 298 -54.47 -9.52 -12.20
CA THR A 298 -54.25 -10.93 -12.57
C THR A 298 -53.38 -11.04 -13.80
N THR A 299 -52.36 -11.90 -13.79
CA THR A 299 -51.52 -12.13 -14.98
C THR A 299 -51.02 -13.57 -15.07
N THR A 300 -50.63 -14.00 -16.28
CA THR A 300 -49.95 -15.29 -16.51
C THR A 300 -48.43 -15.15 -16.61
N SER A 301 -47.90 -13.93 -16.63
CA SER A 301 -46.46 -13.66 -16.58
C SER A 301 -45.99 -13.55 -15.12
N LYS A 302 -45.15 -14.51 -14.70
CA LYS A 302 -44.49 -14.46 -13.38
C LYS A 302 -43.65 -13.20 -13.22
N LYS A 303 -42.86 -12.88 -14.26
CA LYS A 303 -41.96 -11.73 -14.29
C LYS A 303 -42.71 -10.41 -14.11
N LEU A 304 -43.80 -10.20 -14.83
CA LEU A 304 -44.63 -9.01 -14.70
C LEU A 304 -45.20 -8.87 -13.27
N ALA A 305 -45.64 -9.98 -12.67
CA ALA A 305 -46.22 -9.95 -11.34
C ALA A 305 -45.20 -9.59 -10.26
N GLU A 306 -43.99 -10.13 -10.35
CA GLU A 306 -42.87 -9.85 -9.43
C GLU A 306 -42.36 -8.40 -9.60
N GLU A 307 -42.15 -7.96 -10.85
CA GLU A 307 -41.75 -6.60 -11.19
C GLU A 307 -42.77 -5.56 -10.71
N LEU A 308 -44.07 -5.83 -10.90
CA LEU A 308 -45.15 -4.96 -10.43
C LEU A 308 -45.20 -4.90 -8.91
N GLN A 309 -44.96 -6.02 -8.23
CA GLN A 309 -44.90 -6.04 -6.76
C GLN A 309 -43.76 -5.17 -6.23
N ILE A 310 -42.56 -5.30 -6.81
CA ILE A 310 -41.38 -4.51 -6.43
C ILE A 310 -41.63 -3.02 -6.69
N LEU A 311 -42.17 -2.69 -7.88
CA LEU A 311 -42.46 -1.31 -8.27
C LEU A 311 -43.49 -0.65 -7.34
N LEU A 312 -44.59 -1.35 -7.04
CA LEU A 312 -45.61 -0.88 -6.12
C LEU A 312 -45.05 -0.71 -4.69
N PHE A 313 -44.25 -1.66 -4.22
CA PHE A 313 -43.64 -1.57 -2.89
C PHE A 313 -42.72 -0.36 -2.77
N ALA A 314 -41.89 -0.08 -3.79
CA ALA A 314 -40.97 1.06 -3.77
C ALA A 314 -41.70 2.42 -3.62
N ILE A 315 -42.87 2.58 -4.26
CA ILE A 315 -43.70 3.79 -4.15
C ILE A 315 -44.66 3.80 -2.94
N GLY A 316 -44.45 2.92 -1.96
CA GLY A 316 -45.21 2.88 -0.71
C GLY A 316 -46.53 2.11 -0.75
N ILE A 317 -46.72 1.23 -1.75
CA ILE A 317 -47.95 0.45 -1.94
C ILE A 317 -47.61 -1.06 -1.80
N PRO A 318 -47.48 -1.58 -0.56
CA PRO A 318 -47.27 -3.01 -0.37
C PRO A 318 -48.46 -3.81 -0.90
N SER A 319 -48.16 -4.94 -1.53
CA SER A 319 -49.13 -5.82 -2.17
C SER A 319 -48.81 -7.28 -1.90
N ARG A 320 -49.82 -8.14 -2.00
CA ARG A 320 -49.69 -9.58 -1.78
C ARG A 320 -49.76 -10.33 -3.10
N LEU A 321 -48.68 -10.99 -3.47
CA LEU A 321 -48.57 -11.85 -4.64
C LEU A 321 -48.81 -13.31 -4.25
N TYR A 322 -49.83 -13.94 -4.84
CA TYR A 322 -50.13 -15.36 -4.66
C TYR A 322 -50.56 -16.01 -5.97
N THR A 323 -50.58 -17.34 -5.99
CA THR A 323 -51.01 -18.11 -7.16
C THR A 323 -52.34 -18.81 -6.91
N SER A 324 -53.15 -18.97 -7.94
CA SER A 324 -54.43 -19.70 -7.87
C SER A 324 -54.52 -20.72 -8.99
N GLN A 325 -55.02 -21.94 -8.70
CA GLN A 325 -55.35 -22.91 -9.75
C GLN A 325 -56.63 -22.47 -10.49
N PRO A 326 -56.71 -22.66 -11.83
CA PRO A 326 -57.92 -22.32 -12.58
C PRO A 326 -59.10 -23.18 -12.12
N LYS A 327 -60.26 -22.57 -11.82
CA LYS A 327 -61.49 -23.30 -11.49
C LYS A 327 -61.97 -24.08 -12.73
N LYS A 328 -62.23 -25.39 -12.60
CA LYS A 328 -62.90 -26.19 -13.64
C LYS A 328 -64.28 -25.58 -13.94
N GLY A 329 -64.56 -25.26 -15.21
CA GLY A 329 -65.94 -25.10 -15.69
C GLY A 329 -66.38 -23.76 -16.29
N LYS A 330 -65.52 -22.77 -16.55
CA LYS A 330 -65.88 -21.64 -17.43
C LYS A 330 -64.80 -21.36 -18.47
N VAL A 331 -65.23 -21.38 -19.73
CA VAL A 331 -64.54 -21.09 -21.02
C VAL A 331 -63.54 -19.93 -20.86
N ALA A 332 -62.27 -19.93 -21.30
CA ALA A 332 -61.50 -20.75 -22.23
C ALA A 332 -60.03 -20.91 -21.74
N VAL A 333 -59.41 -22.05 -22.11
CA VAL A 333 -57.97 -22.34 -22.26
C VAL A 333 -56.96 -21.63 -21.34
N GLY A 334 -56.25 -22.42 -20.52
CA GLY A 334 -54.93 -22.02 -20.04
C GLY A 334 -54.22 -23.12 -19.23
N LYS A 335 -53.23 -23.78 -19.83
CA LYS A 335 -52.28 -24.70 -19.15
C LYS A 335 -51.32 -23.97 -18.18
N HIS A 336 -51.50 -22.67 -17.95
CA HIS A 336 -50.52 -21.79 -17.31
C HIS A 336 -50.96 -21.35 -15.91
N GLN A 337 -50.00 -21.22 -15.00
CA GLN A 337 -50.22 -20.75 -13.63
C GLN A 337 -50.67 -19.27 -13.64
N ILE A 338 -51.67 -18.95 -12.83
CA ILE A 338 -52.20 -17.58 -12.71
C ILE A 338 -51.60 -16.93 -11.45
N TYR A 339 -51.00 -15.77 -11.63
CA TYR A 339 -50.46 -14.92 -10.58
C TYR A 339 -51.45 -13.78 -10.28
N ARG A 340 -51.71 -13.54 -9.00
CA ARG A 340 -52.64 -12.51 -8.51
C ARG A 340 -51.90 -11.59 -7.57
N LEU A 341 -51.91 -10.31 -7.89
CA LEU A 341 -51.35 -9.25 -7.05
C LEU A 341 -52.49 -8.49 -6.40
N GLU A 342 -52.61 -8.63 -5.08
CA GLU A 342 -53.70 -8.08 -4.28
C GLU A 342 -53.25 -6.88 -3.44
N ILE A 343 -53.96 -5.76 -3.60
CA ILE A 343 -53.73 -4.50 -2.90
C ILE A 343 -54.93 -4.26 -2.00
N THR A 344 -54.69 -4.05 -0.71
CA THR A 344 -55.73 -3.97 0.32
C THR A 344 -55.48 -2.81 1.29
N GLY A 345 -56.47 -2.53 2.15
CA GLY A 345 -56.33 -1.57 3.22
C GLY A 345 -56.17 -0.13 2.72
N ASN A 346 -55.48 0.70 3.51
CA ASN A 346 -55.31 2.12 3.21
C ASN A 346 -54.52 2.37 1.91
N PHE A 347 -53.75 1.39 1.43
CA PHE A 347 -52.92 1.53 0.22
C PHE A 347 -53.73 1.64 -1.07
N VAL A 348 -54.98 1.15 -1.08
CA VAL A 348 -55.89 1.36 -2.22
C VAL A 348 -56.22 2.84 -2.43
N LYS A 349 -56.19 3.65 -1.36
CA LYS A 349 -56.36 5.11 -1.47
C LYS A 349 -55.21 5.75 -2.24
N GLU A 350 -53.98 5.24 -2.12
CA GLU A 350 -52.84 5.79 -2.85
C GLU A 350 -53.02 5.65 -4.37
N LEU A 351 -53.61 4.54 -4.85
CA LEU A 351 -53.92 4.36 -6.27
C LEU A 351 -54.97 5.34 -6.79
N SER A 352 -55.89 5.80 -5.94
CA SER A 352 -56.90 6.80 -6.33
C SER A 352 -56.31 8.19 -6.61
N LYS A 353 -55.04 8.42 -6.23
CA LYS A 353 -54.30 9.67 -6.48
C LYS A 353 -53.67 9.71 -7.88
N ALA A 354 -53.77 8.66 -8.68
CA ALA A 354 -53.28 8.65 -10.06
C ALA A 354 -53.88 9.84 -10.85
N PRO A 355 -53.07 10.63 -11.59
CA PRO A 355 -53.62 11.69 -12.44
C PRO A 355 -54.57 11.13 -13.51
N VAL A 356 -54.17 10.02 -14.15
CA VAL A 356 -55.07 9.24 -15.00
C VAL A 356 -55.69 8.14 -14.14
N LYS A 357 -56.90 8.41 -13.65
CA LYS A 357 -57.65 7.46 -12.81
C LYS A 357 -58.18 6.29 -13.62
N ALA A 358 -58.12 5.10 -13.04
CA ALA A 358 -58.79 3.93 -13.60
C ALA A 358 -60.31 4.11 -13.52
N LEU A 359 -61.00 3.80 -14.60
CA LEU A 359 -62.46 3.89 -14.70
C LEU A 359 -63.15 2.94 -13.71
N LYS A 360 -62.54 1.77 -13.43
CA LYS A 360 -63.08 0.81 -12.44
C LYS A 360 -63.05 1.31 -10.99
N PHE A 361 -62.42 2.45 -10.69
CA PHE A 361 -62.46 3.05 -9.34
C PHE A 361 -63.81 3.67 -8.97
N GLU A 362 -64.70 3.89 -9.94
CA GLU A 362 -65.97 4.56 -9.71
C GLU A 362 -66.86 3.77 -8.72
N GLY A 363 -67.08 4.34 -7.54
CA GLY A 363 -67.90 3.76 -6.46
C GLY A 363 -67.14 3.04 -5.32
N ILE A 364 -65.81 3.12 -5.23
CA ILE A 364 -65.07 2.61 -4.04
C ILE A 364 -65.34 3.48 -2.80
N LYS A 365 -65.66 2.86 -1.65
CA LYS A 365 -65.90 3.56 -0.37
C LYS A 365 -64.61 3.79 0.41
N LEU A 366 -63.91 4.91 0.14
CA LEU A 366 -62.61 5.28 0.75
C LEU A 366 -62.62 5.61 2.27
N GLY A 367 -63.75 5.47 2.96
CA GLY A 367 -63.91 5.87 4.36
C GLY A 367 -63.69 4.77 5.43
N LYS A 368 -63.71 3.48 5.05
CA LYS A 368 -63.58 2.34 5.99
C LYS A 368 -62.62 1.28 5.43
N PHE A 369 -61.34 1.35 5.80
CA PHE A 369 -60.36 0.33 5.45
C PHE A 369 -60.09 -0.60 6.64
N LYS A 370 -59.96 -1.90 6.36
CA LYS A 370 -59.43 -2.85 7.35
C LYS A 370 -57.91 -2.74 7.37
N ARG A 371 -57.32 -2.74 8.57
CA ARG A 371 -55.87 -2.86 8.75
C ARG A 371 -55.38 -4.14 8.11
N CYS A 372 -54.25 -4.07 7.41
CA CYS A 372 -53.68 -5.20 6.69
C CYS A 372 -52.41 -5.71 7.37
N SER A 373 -52.02 -6.95 7.10
CA SER A 373 -50.82 -7.56 7.68
C SER A 373 -49.54 -6.83 7.29
N SER A 374 -49.51 -6.17 6.13
CA SER A 374 -48.34 -5.40 5.67
C SER A 374 -48.09 -4.15 6.50
N GLU A 375 -49.08 -3.66 7.26
CA GLU A 375 -48.88 -2.55 8.20
C GLU A 375 -48.42 -3.03 9.59
N GLU A 376 -48.40 -4.34 9.85
CA GLU A 376 -48.03 -4.87 11.16
C GLU A 376 -46.54 -4.63 11.44
N VAL A 377 -46.21 -4.24 12.68
CA VAL A 377 -44.85 -4.22 13.22
C VAL A 377 -44.75 -5.40 14.19
N PRO A 378 -44.25 -6.57 13.73
CA PRO A 378 -44.28 -7.80 14.52
C PRO A 378 -43.54 -7.66 15.84
N PHE A 379 -44.00 -8.37 16.88
CA PHE A 379 -43.41 -8.41 18.24
C PHE A 379 -43.52 -7.12 19.07
N VAL A 380 -43.38 -5.95 18.45
CA VAL A 380 -43.28 -4.64 19.14
C VAL A 380 -44.53 -4.29 19.94
N GLY A 381 -45.73 -4.68 19.47
CA GLY A 381 -46.99 -4.37 20.17
C GLY A 381 -47.07 -4.91 21.60
N LYS A 382 -46.59 -6.14 21.83
CA LYS A 382 -46.55 -6.72 23.17
C LYS A 382 -45.48 -6.01 24.03
N LEU A 383 -44.28 -5.86 23.48
CA LEU A 383 -43.13 -5.27 24.18
C LEU A 383 -43.42 -3.84 24.66
N ILE A 384 -43.99 -2.99 23.80
CA ILE A 384 -44.26 -1.59 24.15
C ILE A 384 -45.32 -1.47 25.25
N LEU A 385 -46.33 -2.35 25.26
CA LEU A 385 -47.35 -2.35 26.31
C LEU A 385 -46.80 -2.91 27.64
N GLU A 386 -45.87 -3.86 27.60
CA GLU A 386 -45.16 -4.35 28.78
C GLU A 386 -44.29 -3.24 29.39
N GLU A 387 -43.52 -2.52 28.58
CA GLU A 387 -42.70 -1.41 29.05
C GLU A 387 -43.55 -0.27 29.63
N PHE A 388 -44.65 0.08 28.96
CA PHE A 388 -45.63 1.03 29.49
C PHE A 388 -46.18 0.59 30.84
N SER A 389 -46.40 -0.72 31.04
CA SER A 389 -46.90 -1.25 32.30
C SER A 389 -45.84 -1.20 33.41
N GLN A 390 -44.56 -1.43 33.10
CA GLN A 390 -43.47 -1.37 34.07
C GLN A 390 -43.23 0.04 34.58
N LYS A 391 -43.32 1.05 33.70
CA LYS A 391 -43.15 2.46 34.06
C LYS A 391 -44.42 3.12 34.63
N HIS A 392 -45.51 2.40 34.81
CA HIS A 392 -46.79 2.93 35.29
C HIS A 392 -46.82 3.05 36.83
N LEU A 393 -47.15 4.25 37.32
CA LEU A 393 -47.16 4.60 38.75
C LEU A 393 -48.58 4.61 39.38
N GLY A 394 -49.63 4.28 38.61
CA GLY A 394 -51.03 4.34 39.04
C GLY A 394 -51.77 5.61 38.58
N GLY A 395 -53.10 5.56 38.47
CA GLY A 395 -53.94 6.72 38.12
C GLY A 395 -53.70 7.35 36.73
N GLY A 396 -52.99 6.65 35.83
CA GLY A 396 -52.55 7.15 34.52
C GLY A 396 -51.24 7.95 34.55
N TRP A 397 -50.50 7.90 35.66
CA TRP A 397 -49.16 8.47 35.80
C TRP A 397 -48.07 7.47 35.43
N TYR A 398 -46.99 7.97 34.84
CA TYR A 398 -45.81 7.20 34.42
C TYR A 398 -44.53 7.88 34.87
N LEU A 399 -43.48 7.10 35.04
CA LEU A 399 -42.12 7.60 35.24
C LEU A 399 -41.55 8.09 33.91
N GLY A 400 -41.28 9.39 33.82
CA GLY A 400 -40.71 10.04 32.63
C GLY A 400 -39.20 9.87 32.50
N ARG A 401 -38.66 10.23 31.33
CA ARG A 401 -37.22 10.06 30.99
C ARG A 401 -36.22 10.67 31.98
N LYS A 402 -36.57 11.76 32.67
CA LYS A 402 -35.72 12.43 33.68
C LYS A 402 -36.15 12.09 35.13
N GLY A 403 -36.92 11.01 35.32
CA GLY A 403 -37.45 10.60 36.63
C GLY A 403 -38.66 11.41 37.12
N GLN A 404 -39.19 12.33 36.31
CA GLN A 404 -40.37 13.12 36.63
C GLN A 404 -41.68 12.35 36.42
N LYS A 405 -42.73 12.66 37.18
CA LYS A 405 -44.06 12.08 36.96
C LYS A 405 -44.72 12.73 35.73
N VAL A 406 -45.11 11.94 34.74
CA VAL A 406 -45.83 12.39 33.54
C VAL A 406 -47.17 11.67 33.41
N ARG A 407 -48.22 12.38 32.96
CA ARG A 407 -49.56 11.80 32.77
C ARG A 407 -49.88 11.70 31.29
N TYR A 408 -50.07 10.49 30.78
CA TYR A 408 -50.37 10.28 29.36
C TYR A 408 -51.23 9.03 29.12
N GLY A 409 -52.35 9.19 28.42
CA GLY A 409 -53.29 8.10 28.13
C GLY A 409 -53.41 7.86 26.63
N LEU A 410 -53.29 6.60 26.20
CA LEU A 410 -53.54 6.22 24.82
C LEU A 410 -55.03 6.33 24.50
N LYS A 411 -55.38 6.87 23.34
CA LYS A 411 -56.76 7.11 22.91
C LYS A 411 -57.00 6.56 21.51
N TYR A 412 -58.19 6.04 21.25
CA TYR A 412 -58.63 5.72 19.89
C TYR A 412 -59.01 6.99 19.12
N LYS A 413 -59.21 6.86 17.80
CA LYS A 413 -59.61 7.98 16.92
C LYS A 413 -60.92 8.66 17.33
N ASP A 414 -61.82 7.93 17.98
CA ASP A 414 -63.08 8.46 18.51
C ASP A 414 -62.93 9.15 19.89
N GLY A 415 -61.70 9.29 20.38
CA GLY A 415 -61.38 9.92 21.66
C GLY A 415 -61.52 8.99 22.88
N SER A 416 -62.02 7.77 22.70
CA SER A 416 -62.15 6.79 23.78
C SER A 416 -60.78 6.31 24.29
N LYS A 417 -60.63 6.11 25.60
CA LYS A 417 -59.34 5.71 26.20
C LYS A 417 -59.09 4.21 26.02
N LEU A 418 -57.87 3.84 25.63
CA LEU A 418 -57.43 2.44 25.60
C LEU A 418 -57.26 1.93 27.04
N ARG A 419 -58.04 0.93 27.44
CA ARG A 419 -57.96 0.29 28.77
C ARG A 419 -57.08 -0.96 28.73
N TYR A 420 -56.06 -1.00 29.59
CA TYR A 420 -55.13 -2.12 29.75
C TYR A 420 -55.79 -3.28 30.51
N HIS A 421 -56.52 -4.14 29.81
CA HIS A 421 -57.01 -5.40 30.38
C HIS A 421 -56.03 -6.55 30.05
N LYS A 422 -56.02 -7.62 30.86
CA LYS A 422 -55.01 -8.71 30.77
C LYS A 422 -54.92 -9.31 29.36
N LYS A 423 -56.07 -9.54 28.71
CA LYS A 423 -56.18 -10.09 27.35
C LYS A 423 -55.64 -9.15 26.24
N LEU A 424 -55.65 -7.83 26.46
CA LEU A 424 -55.06 -6.88 25.52
C LEU A 424 -53.54 -7.07 25.40
N LYS A 425 -52.85 -7.33 26.51
CA LYS A 425 -51.38 -7.47 26.52
C LYS A 425 -50.89 -8.66 25.69
N GLU A 426 -51.68 -9.73 25.63
CA GLU A 426 -51.31 -10.97 24.92
C GLU A 426 -51.63 -10.91 23.42
N ASP A 427 -52.71 -10.22 23.02
CA ASP A 427 -53.21 -10.21 21.63
C ASP A 427 -52.96 -8.88 20.87
N PHE A 428 -52.34 -7.87 21.50
CA PHE A 428 -52.18 -6.56 20.87
C PHE A 428 -51.19 -6.57 19.70
N ARG A 429 -51.72 -6.37 18.50
CA ARG A 429 -50.95 -6.17 17.28
C ARG A 429 -50.74 -4.69 17.01
N LEU A 430 -49.48 -4.30 16.90
CA LEU A 430 -49.12 -2.94 16.52
C LEU A 430 -49.09 -2.82 15.00
N TYR A 431 -49.78 -1.81 14.48
CA TYR A 431 -49.72 -1.46 13.06
C TYR A 431 -49.06 -0.09 12.92
N ARG A 432 -48.36 0.17 11.81
CA ARG A 432 -47.72 1.45 11.49
C ARG A 432 -48.65 2.64 11.73
N SER A 433 -49.87 2.60 11.21
CA SER A 433 -50.87 3.65 11.42
C SER A 433 -51.22 3.85 12.90
N SER A 434 -51.17 2.78 13.70
CA SER A 434 -51.52 2.82 15.13
C SER A 434 -50.47 3.54 15.98
N ILE A 435 -49.23 3.63 15.51
CA ILE A 435 -48.12 4.26 16.25
C ILE A 435 -48.45 5.73 16.54
N THR A 436 -48.95 6.45 15.54
CA THR A 436 -49.41 7.84 15.69
C THR A 436 -50.87 7.92 16.11
N GLU A 437 -51.77 7.12 15.54
CA GLU A 437 -53.22 7.19 15.82
C GLU A 437 -53.57 7.00 17.29
N LEU A 438 -52.82 6.15 18.01
CA LEU A 438 -53.07 5.86 19.42
C LEU A 438 -52.25 6.72 20.39
N GLY A 439 -51.34 7.55 19.88
CA GLY A 439 -50.39 8.31 20.69
C GLY A 439 -49.24 7.46 21.27
N ILE A 440 -48.88 6.35 20.61
CA ILE A 440 -47.88 5.40 21.14
C ILE A 440 -46.48 6.01 21.08
N LEU A 441 -46.10 6.65 19.96
CA LEU A 441 -44.79 7.27 19.82
C LEU A 441 -44.58 8.39 20.85
N GLN A 442 -45.55 9.30 20.99
CA GLN A 442 -45.46 10.41 21.96
C GLN A 442 -45.33 9.88 23.40
N LYS A 443 -46.03 8.79 23.71
CA LYS A 443 -45.92 8.16 25.03
C LYS A 443 -44.56 7.49 25.22
N ALA A 444 -44.04 6.81 24.20
CA ALA A 444 -42.72 6.18 24.20
C ALA A 444 -41.61 7.23 24.43
N GLU A 445 -41.67 8.38 23.75
CA GLU A 445 -40.75 9.51 23.92
C GLU A 445 -40.79 10.09 25.35
N LEU A 446 -41.99 10.29 25.90
CA LEU A 446 -42.17 10.88 27.24
C LEU A 446 -41.54 10.03 28.34
N ILE A 447 -41.59 8.71 28.21
CA ILE A 447 -41.06 7.77 29.21
C ILE A 447 -39.64 7.28 28.87
N GLY A 448 -39.05 7.73 27.77
CA GLY A 448 -37.75 7.28 27.26
C GLY A 448 -37.73 5.76 27.01
N SER A 449 -38.55 5.30 26.06
CA SER A 449 -38.66 3.88 25.72
C SER A 449 -37.48 3.38 24.90
N GLU A 450 -37.04 2.15 25.14
CA GLU A 450 -36.00 1.51 24.33
C GLU A 450 -36.47 1.26 22.88
N LEU A 451 -37.78 1.29 22.62
CA LEU A 451 -38.38 1.10 21.32
C LEU A 451 -38.67 2.44 20.60
N GLU A 452 -38.35 3.57 21.21
CA GLU A 452 -38.59 4.92 20.65
C GLU A 452 -37.99 5.08 19.25
N GLU A 453 -36.71 4.75 19.09
CA GLU A 453 -35.99 4.88 17.80
C GLU A 453 -36.61 3.97 16.74
N LEU A 454 -36.90 2.70 17.07
CA LEU A 454 -37.54 1.76 16.14
C LEU A 454 -38.91 2.27 15.66
N LEU A 455 -39.73 2.81 16.56
CA LEU A 455 -41.07 3.33 16.23
C LEU A 455 -40.97 4.58 15.35
N LYS A 456 -40.01 5.46 15.62
CA LYS A 456 -39.74 6.67 14.85
C LYS A 456 -39.23 6.33 13.45
N ASP A 457 -38.17 5.52 13.36
CA ASP A 457 -37.58 5.06 12.10
C ASP A 457 -38.60 4.32 11.25
N THR A 458 -39.48 3.53 11.89
CA THR A 458 -40.58 2.86 11.19
C THR A 458 -41.42 3.88 10.40
N LEU A 459 -41.80 4.99 11.02
CA LEU A 459 -42.61 6.00 10.36
C LEU A 459 -41.79 6.86 9.38
N ASP A 460 -40.72 7.47 9.86
CA ASP A 460 -39.95 8.49 9.14
C ASP A 460 -39.22 7.90 7.92
N LEU A 461 -38.71 6.68 8.02
CA LEU A 461 -37.93 6.02 6.97
C LEU A 461 -38.74 5.03 6.13
N ASN A 462 -40.06 4.92 6.38
CA ASN A 462 -40.97 3.99 5.70
C ASN A 462 -40.57 2.51 5.80
N TRP A 463 -40.24 2.02 7.00
CA TRP A 463 -39.87 0.61 7.21
C TRP A 463 -41.04 -0.37 7.33
N PHE A 464 -41.08 -1.36 6.46
CA PHE A 464 -42.05 -2.46 6.54
C PHE A 464 -41.39 -3.71 7.09
N PHE A 465 -42.20 -4.66 7.53
CA PHE A 465 -41.73 -5.94 8.06
C PHE A 465 -42.55 -7.06 7.47
N ASP A 466 -41.89 -8.12 7.02
CA ASP A 466 -42.60 -9.32 6.58
C ASP A 466 -41.83 -10.60 6.93
N ARG A 467 -42.58 -11.69 7.06
CA ARG A 467 -42.04 -12.98 7.47
C ARG A 467 -41.52 -13.75 6.28
N VAL A 468 -40.36 -14.39 6.43
CA VAL A 468 -39.87 -15.41 5.52
C VAL A 468 -40.87 -16.56 5.46
N GLU A 469 -41.43 -16.81 4.29
CA GLU A 469 -42.33 -17.93 4.03
C GLU A 469 -41.57 -19.17 3.58
N GLU A 470 -40.52 -18.97 2.77
CA GLU A 470 -39.75 -20.04 2.15
C GLU A 470 -38.32 -19.60 1.81
N VAL A 471 -37.36 -20.52 1.94
CA VAL A 471 -35.98 -20.36 1.47
C VAL A 471 -35.67 -21.57 0.57
N ARG A 472 -35.37 -21.33 -0.70
CA ARG A 472 -35.07 -22.38 -1.70
C ARG A 472 -33.64 -22.27 -2.18
N GLU A 473 -32.99 -23.39 -2.44
CA GLU A 473 -31.69 -23.41 -3.12
C GLU A 473 -31.89 -23.32 -4.63
N LEU A 474 -31.02 -22.56 -5.29
CA LEU A 474 -31.06 -22.30 -6.73
C LEU A 474 -29.71 -22.64 -7.38
N PRO A 475 -29.71 -23.01 -8.68
CA PRO A 475 -28.48 -23.29 -9.41
C PRO A 475 -27.57 -22.05 -9.49
N PRO A 476 -26.27 -22.23 -9.75
CA PRO A 476 -25.36 -21.11 -9.81
C PRO A 476 -25.63 -20.15 -10.97
N GLU A 477 -25.66 -18.84 -10.70
CA GLU A 477 -25.76 -17.78 -11.72
C GLU A 477 -24.77 -16.65 -11.42
N VAL A 478 -24.41 -15.86 -12.44
CA VAL A 478 -23.54 -14.67 -12.30
C VAL A 478 -24.16 -13.70 -11.30
N THR A 479 -23.33 -13.18 -10.40
CA THR A 479 -23.79 -12.31 -9.31
C THR A 479 -23.11 -10.95 -9.32
N TYR A 480 -23.73 -9.96 -8.69
CA TYR A 480 -23.39 -8.55 -8.66
C TYR A 480 -23.46 -8.04 -7.23
N ASP A 481 -22.59 -7.10 -6.89
CA ASP A 481 -22.63 -6.40 -5.60
C ASP A 481 -22.08 -4.98 -5.73
N ILE A 482 -22.40 -4.12 -4.75
CA ILE A 482 -22.02 -2.72 -4.72
C ILE A 482 -21.47 -2.34 -3.35
N GLN A 483 -20.46 -1.48 -3.31
CA GLN A 483 -19.96 -0.91 -2.07
C GLN A 483 -20.53 0.49 -1.83
N VAL A 484 -21.20 0.67 -0.70
CA VAL A 484 -21.85 1.93 -0.30
C VAL A 484 -21.06 2.58 0.84
N GLU A 485 -20.91 3.91 0.77
CA GLU A 485 -20.17 4.73 1.75
C GLU A 485 -20.79 4.72 3.16
N GLU A 486 -19.93 4.65 4.18
CA GLU A 486 -20.23 4.67 5.63
C GLU A 486 -21.11 3.52 6.16
N GLU A 487 -22.34 3.41 5.66
CA GLU A 487 -23.38 2.54 6.23
C GLU A 487 -23.34 1.10 5.71
N HIS A 488 -22.58 0.85 4.64
CA HIS A 488 -22.32 -0.50 4.14
C HIS A 488 -23.62 -1.31 3.88
N GLU A 489 -24.69 -0.65 3.43
CA GLU A 489 -25.99 -1.28 3.16
C GLU A 489 -26.72 -0.59 2.00
N PHE A 490 -27.67 -1.29 1.38
CA PHE A 490 -28.55 -0.76 0.34
C PHE A 490 -29.89 -1.53 0.30
N ILE A 491 -30.88 -1.00 -0.43
CA ILE A 491 -32.18 -1.64 -0.61
C ILE A 491 -32.18 -2.44 -1.92
N ALA A 492 -32.31 -3.77 -1.81
CA ALA A 492 -32.42 -4.70 -2.94
C ALA A 492 -33.82 -5.33 -2.97
N ASN A 493 -34.57 -5.14 -4.07
CA ASN A 493 -35.96 -5.55 -4.22
C ASN A 493 -36.87 -5.11 -3.06
N GLY A 494 -36.58 -3.97 -2.41
CA GLY A 494 -37.30 -3.49 -1.23
C GLY A 494 -36.83 -4.06 0.12
N ILE A 495 -35.86 -4.98 0.12
CA ILE A 495 -35.29 -5.61 1.31
C ILE A 495 -33.96 -4.93 1.68
N VAL A 496 -33.80 -4.58 2.96
CA VAL A 496 -32.56 -3.98 3.44
C VAL A 496 -31.45 -5.04 3.50
N SER A 497 -30.39 -4.77 2.76
CA SER A 497 -29.30 -5.71 2.48
C SER A 497 -27.95 -5.08 2.80
N HIS A 498 -27.02 -5.86 3.35
CA HIS A 498 -25.65 -5.42 3.57
C HIS A 498 -24.86 -5.42 2.25
N ASN A 499 -23.87 -4.53 2.11
CA ASN A 499 -22.84 -4.64 1.07
C ASN A 499 -21.97 -5.89 1.32
N CYS A 500 -21.23 -6.38 0.34
CA CYS A 500 -20.35 -7.51 0.61
C CYS A 500 -18.94 -7.03 0.92
N LEU A 501 -18.56 -7.17 2.19
CA LEU A 501 -17.16 -7.31 2.56
C LEU A 501 -17.02 -8.59 3.37
N GLY A 502 -16.01 -9.38 3.01
CA GLY A 502 -15.77 -10.72 3.54
C GLY A 502 -15.86 -10.80 5.06
N LYS A 503 -16.32 -11.96 5.54
CA LYS A 503 -16.58 -12.37 6.94
C LYS A 503 -15.77 -11.72 8.08
N PHE A 504 -14.56 -11.22 7.80
CA PHE A 504 -13.62 -10.69 8.80
C PHE A 504 -13.10 -9.27 8.48
N HIS A 505 -13.41 -8.66 7.33
CA HIS A 505 -12.78 -7.42 6.87
C HIS A 505 -13.76 -6.24 6.78
N PRO A 506 -13.63 -5.19 7.63
CA PRO A 506 -14.44 -3.97 7.53
C PRO A 506 -13.86 -2.93 6.54
N HIS A 507 -13.01 -3.35 5.60
CA HIS A 507 -12.25 -2.45 4.72
C HIS A 507 -12.43 -2.85 3.25
N GLY A 508 -12.28 -1.89 2.33
CA GLY A 508 -12.48 -2.08 0.89
C GLY A 508 -11.75 -3.30 0.33
N ASP A 509 -12.41 -3.96 -0.62
CA ASP A 509 -11.96 -5.19 -1.26
C ASP A 509 -10.59 -5.03 -1.95
N THR A 510 -10.27 -3.84 -2.47
CA THR A 510 -9.02 -3.49 -3.13
C THR A 510 -7.85 -3.60 -2.16
N ALA A 511 -7.99 -3.13 -0.92
CA ALA A 511 -6.93 -3.25 0.09
C ALA A 511 -6.71 -4.72 0.50
N VAL A 512 -7.77 -5.53 0.51
CA VAL A 512 -7.69 -6.98 0.78
C VAL A 512 -7.05 -7.70 -0.40
N TYR A 513 -7.43 -7.34 -1.63
CA TYR A 513 -6.90 -7.92 -2.85
C TYR A 513 -5.43 -7.56 -3.05
N ASP A 514 -5.02 -6.31 -2.84
CA ASP A 514 -3.62 -5.89 -2.92
C ASP A 514 -2.75 -6.62 -1.89
N ALA A 515 -3.27 -6.82 -0.67
CA ALA A 515 -2.59 -7.63 0.33
C ALA A 515 -2.49 -9.11 -0.08
N LEU A 516 -3.56 -9.67 -0.66
CA LEU A 516 -3.57 -11.04 -1.20
C LEU A 516 -2.57 -11.19 -2.34
N VAL A 517 -2.56 -10.25 -3.28
CA VAL A 517 -1.64 -10.21 -4.42
C VAL A 517 -0.20 -10.13 -3.93
N ARG A 518 0.09 -9.24 -2.98
CA ARG A 518 1.43 -9.13 -2.38
C ARG A 518 1.87 -10.44 -1.72
N MET A 519 0.96 -11.15 -1.08
CA MET A 519 1.24 -12.45 -0.45
C MET A 519 1.46 -13.61 -1.45
N ALA A 520 1.07 -13.41 -2.72
CA ALA A 520 1.28 -14.35 -3.80
C ALA A 520 2.52 -14.05 -4.67
N GLN A 521 3.08 -12.84 -4.57
CA GLN A 521 4.25 -12.41 -5.34
C GLN A 521 5.57 -12.92 -4.73
N ASP A 522 6.27 -13.76 -5.47
CA ASP A 522 7.56 -14.36 -5.11
C ASP A 522 8.74 -13.36 -5.10
N PHE A 523 8.63 -12.26 -5.83
CA PHE A 523 9.58 -11.13 -5.78
C PHE A 523 9.31 -10.15 -4.63
N SER A 524 8.16 -10.28 -3.95
CA SER A 524 7.74 -9.40 -2.84
C SER A 524 7.85 -10.08 -1.48
N MET A 525 7.57 -11.38 -1.39
CA MET A 525 7.77 -12.19 -0.19
C MET A 525 8.81 -13.27 -0.44
N ARG A 526 9.71 -13.49 0.53
CA ARG A 526 10.75 -14.53 0.42
C ARG A 526 10.18 -15.95 0.40
N TYR A 527 9.08 -16.16 1.13
CA TYR A 527 8.29 -17.38 1.16
C TYR A 527 6.81 -17.00 1.02
N PRO A 528 6.25 -17.00 -0.20
CA PRO A 528 4.85 -16.61 -0.45
C PRO A 528 3.87 -17.39 0.41
N LEU A 529 2.92 -16.69 1.04
CA LEU A 529 1.90 -17.27 1.89
C LEU A 529 0.66 -17.73 1.09
N ILE A 530 0.56 -17.26 -0.15
CA ILE A 530 -0.53 -17.59 -1.07
C ILE A 530 0.08 -18.12 -2.36
N GLU A 531 -0.48 -19.20 -2.88
CA GLU A 531 -0.20 -19.66 -4.23
C GLU A 531 -1.24 -19.03 -5.17
N GLY A 532 -0.76 -18.23 -6.11
CA GLY A 532 -1.58 -17.57 -7.12
C GLY A 532 -1.51 -18.28 -8.47
N GLN A 533 -2.65 -18.39 -9.16
CA GLN A 533 -2.75 -18.78 -10.56
C GLN A 533 -3.39 -17.65 -11.38
N GLY A 534 -2.67 -17.16 -12.40
CA GLY A 534 -3.04 -15.99 -13.21
C GLY A 534 -1.98 -14.90 -13.13
N ASN A 535 -2.30 -13.70 -13.63
CA ASN A 535 -1.37 -12.56 -13.56
C ASN A 535 -1.49 -11.86 -12.20
N PHE A 536 -0.49 -12.05 -11.33
CA PHE A 536 -0.35 -11.41 -10.02
C PHE A 536 0.60 -10.21 -10.04
N GLY A 537 0.87 -9.65 -11.22
CA GLY A 537 1.84 -8.59 -11.43
C GLY A 537 3.25 -9.13 -11.66
N SER A 538 4.16 -8.22 -12.02
CA SER A 538 5.54 -8.55 -12.39
C SER A 538 6.52 -7.57 -11.71
N ILE A 539 7.81 -7.88 -11.76
CA ILE A 539 8.87 -6.96 -11.30
C ILE A 539 8.98 -5.70 -12.18
N ASP A 540 8.35 -5.70 -13.35
CA ASP A 540 8.21 -4.55 -14.26
C ASP A 540 7.19 -3.53 -13.75
N GLY A 541 6.47 -3.85 -12.67
CA GLY A 541 5.43 -2.99 -12.09
C GLY A 541 4.10 -3.07 -12.83
N ASP A 542 3.91 -4.08 -13.67
CA ASP A 542 2.59 -4.38 -14.18
C ASP A 542 1.66 -4.69 -13.02
N SER A 543 0.51 -4.04 -13.01
CA SER A 543 -0.51 -4.32 -12.00
C SER A 543 -1.02 -5.74 -12.15
N ALA A 544 -1.38 -6.37 -11.03
CA ALA A 544 -2.07 -7.64 -11.06
C ALA A 544 -3.38 -7.54 -11.85
N ALA A 545 -3.75 -8.63 -12.52
CA ALA A 545 -5.06 -8.70 -13.16
C ALA A 545 -6.15 -8.55 -12.09
N ALA A 546 -7.32 -8.05 -12.47
CA ALA A 546 -8.45 -7.93 -11.54
C ALA A 546 -8.78 -9.28 -10.88
N MET A 547 -9.24 -9.25 -9.62
CA MET A 547 -9.55 -10.43 -8.78
C MET A 547 -10.50 -11.47 -9.41
N ARG A 548 -11.20 -11.11 -10.50
CA ARG A 548 -12.05 -12.00 -11.31
C ARG A 548 -11.26 -12.95 -12.22
N TYR A 549 -10.01 -12.62 -12.55
CA TYR A 549 -9.16 -13.40 -13.43
C TYR A 549 -8.13 -14.23 -12.66
N THR A 550 -7.72 -13.75 -11.49
CA THR A 550 -6.78 -14.46 -10.63
C THR A 550 -7.48 -15.50 -9.76
N GLU A 551 -6.77 -16.58 -9.48
CA GLU A 551 -7.17 -17.63 -8.56
C GLU A 551 -6.09 -17.81 -7.49
N ALA A 552 -6.49 -18.14 -6.27
CA ALA A 552 -5.59 -18.24 -5.13
C ALA A 552 -5.95 -19.43 -4.22
N ARG A 553 -4.94 -19.96 -3.55
CA ARG A 553 -5.04 -20.92 -2.44
C ARG A 553 -3.91 -20.69 -1.44
N LEU A 554 -4.01 -21.26 -0.24
CA LEU A 554 -2.92 -21.18 0.74
C LEU A 554 -1.70 -21.93 0.22
N SER A 555 -0.52 -21.35 0.43
CA SER A 555 0.73 -22.07 0.19
C SER A 555 1.00 -23.10 1.29
N LYS A 556 1.85 -24.08 1.00
CA LYS A 556 2.24 -25.10 2.00
C LYS A 556 2.83 -24.51 3.28
N VAL A 557 3.65 -23.46 3.14
CA VAL A 557 4.27 -22.77 4.28
C VAL A 557 3.24 -21.99 5.11
N ALA A 558 2.19 -21.42 4.48
CA ALA A 558 1.15 -20.71 5.20
C ALA A 558 0.27 -21.61 6.07
N VAL A 559 0.09 -22.88 5.68
CA VAL A 559 -0.63 -23.86 6.51
C VAL A 559 0.06 -24.07 7.86
N GLU A 560 1.39 -24.03 7.91
CA GLU A 560 2.15 -24.15 9.17
C GLU A 560 1.98 -22.94 10.09
N LEU A 561 1.50 -21.79 9.57
CA LEU A 561 1.09 -20.66 10.41
C LEU A 561 -0.27 -20.89 11.09
N LEU A 562 -1.15 -21.65 10.44
CA LEU A 562 -2.53 -21.93 10.86
C LEU A 562 -2.69 -23.27 11.60
N LYS A 563 -1.66 -24.11 11.59
CA LYS A 563 -1.71 -25.46 12.15
C LYS A 563 -2.06 -25.42 13.65
N ASP A 564 -2.94 -26.33 14.06
CA ASP A 564 -3.47 -26.48 15.42
C ASP A 564 -4.41 -25.34 15.90
N ILE A 565 -4.82 -24.41 15.03
CA ILE A 565 -5.69 -23.27 15.42
C ILE A 565 -7.04 -23.70 16.00
N GLU A 566 -7.56 -24.87 15.61
CA GLU A 566 -8.81 -25.45 16.12
C GLU A 566 -8.70 -26.04 17.54
N LYS A 567 -7.49 -26.13 18.10
CA LYS A 567 -7.19 -26.75 19.40
C LYS A 567 -7.04 -25.73 20.53
N ASP A 568 -7.74 -24.59 20.42
CA ASP A 568 -7.72 -23.51 21.42
C ASP A 568 -6.31 -22.99 21.74
N THR A 569 -5.44 -22.98 20.73
CA THR A 569 -4.03 -22.59 20.88
C THR A 569 -3.80 -21.09 20.94
N VAL A 570 -4.78 -20.30 20.50
CA VAL A 570 -4.71 -18.84 20.43
C VAL A 570 -6.06 -18.24 20.83
N ASN A 571 -6.05 -17.02 21.33
CA ASN A 571 -7.28 -16.31 21.67
C ASN A 571 -8.05 -15.92 20.41
N PHE A 572 -9.36 -16.00 20.52
CA PHE A 572 -10.31 -15.47 19.54
C PHE A 572 -10.99 -14.23 20.10
N ARG A 573 -11.31 -13.29 19.21
CA ARG A 573 -12.11 -12.11 19.53
C ARG A 573 -13.28 -12.00 18.54
N PRO A 574 -14.38 -11.33 18.91
CA PRO A 574 -15.42 -11.02 17.95
C PRO A 574 -14.86 -10.24 16.75
N ASN A 575 -15.33 -10.55 15.55
CA ASN A 575 -15.04 -9.78 14.35
C ASN A 575 -15.71 -8.39 14.43
N PHE A 576 -15.52 -7.55 13.41
CA PHE A 576 -15.94 -6.15 13.43
C PHE A 576 -17.45 -5.91 13.65
N ASP A 577 -18.31 -6.88 13.30
CA ASP A 577 -19.76 -6.82 13.46
C ASP A 577 -20.30 -7.74 14.56
N GLY A 578 -19.41 -8.46 15.26
CA GLY A 578 -19.75 -9.40 16.34
C GLY A 578 -20.48 -10.67 15.89
N SER A 579 -20.56 -10.95 14.58
CA SER A 579 -21.27 -12.12 14.04
C SER A 579 -20.42 -13.39 14.01
N LEU A 580 -19.09 -13.26 13.99
CA LEU A 580 -18.11 -14.33 13.93
C LEU A 580 -16.95 -14.05 14.89
N GLU A 581 -16.11 -15.05 15.12
CA GLU A 581 -14.87 -14.91 15.88
C GLU A 581 -13.66 -14.97 14.95
N GLU A 582 -12.71 -14.05 15.14
CA GLU A 582 -11.42 -14.01 14.46
C GLU A 582 -10.26 -14.25 15.44
N PRO A 583 -9.18 -14.94 15.01
CA PRO A 583 -8.01 -15.12 15.84
C PRO A 583 -7.27 -13.79 16.05
N GLU A 584 -6.84 -13.51 17.28
CA GLU A 584 -6.01 -12.34 17.56
C GLU A 584 -4.64 -12.45 16.89
N VAL A 585 -4.05 -13.65 16.94
CA VAL A 585 -2.79 -14.06 16.33
C VAL A 585 -2.90 -15.49 15.81
N LEU A 586 -2.03 -15.87 14.87
CA LEU A 586 -1.95 -17.24 14.39
C LEU A 586 -0.96 -18.09 15.23
N PRO A 587 -1.16 -19.42 15.37
CA PRO A 587 -0.29 -20.31 16.16
C PRO A 587 1.19 -20.32 15.74
N ALA A 588 1.49 -19.98 14.48
CA ALA A 588 2.83 -19.76 13.92
C ALA A 588 3.92 -20.75 14.39
N ARG A 589 4.14 -21.84 13.63
CA ARG A 589 5.24 -22.78 13.92
C ARG A 589 6.64 -22.28 13.59
N PHE A 590 6.78 -21.14 12.92
CA PHE A 590 8.08 -20.54 12.58
C PHE A 590 8.04 -19.00 12.67
N PRO A 591 9.18 -18.33 12.87
CA PRO A 591 9.26 -16.88 13.08
C PRO A 591 9.06 -16.07 11.78
N ASN A 592 7.81 -15.99 11.32
CA ASN A 592 7.45 -15.40 10.03
C ASN A 592 7.79 -13.90 9.89
N LEU A 593 7.79 -13.13 10.98
CA LEU A 593 8.14 -11.70 10.94
C LEU A 593 9.54 -11.46 10.37
N LEU A 594 10.50 -12.30 10.75
CA LEU A 594 11.88 -12.18 10.29
C LEU A 594 12.09 -12.88 8.95
N VAL A 595 11.45 -14.05 8.77
CA VAL A 595 11.54 -14.86 7.55
C VAL A 595 11.01 -14.11 6.32
N ASN A 596 9.81 -13.53 6.42
CA ASN A 596 9.18 -12.81 5.31
C ASN A 596 9.35 -11.29 5.38
N GLY A 597 9.73 -10.75 6.53
CA GLY A 597 9.80 -9.31 6.75
C GLY A 597 8.42 -8.66 6.85
N ALA A 598 8.42 -7.37 7.15
CA ALA A 598 7.21 -6.55 7.20
C ALA A 598 7.54 -5.08 6.94
N ALA A 599 6.70 -4.40 6.18
CA ALA A 599 6.78 -2.96 5.98
C ALA A 599 5.44 -2.32 6.30
N GLY A 600 5.43 -1.21 7.04
CA GLY A 600 4.19 -0.51 7.43
C GLY A 600 4.45 0.90 7.93
N ILE A 601 3.55 1.82 7.59
CA ILE A 601 3.56 3.21 8.06
C ILE A 601 2.32 3.41 8.92
N ALA A 602 2.53 3.91 10.13
CA ALA A 602 1.49 4.22 11.10
C ALA A 602 1.55 5.70 11.48
N VAL A 603 0.60 6.17 12.29
CA VAL A 603 0.61 7.56 12.78
C VAL A 603 1.82 7.75 13.71
N GLY A 604 2.84 8.48 13.24
CA GLY A 604 4.05 8.79 14.02
C GLY A 604 5.10 7.66 14.12
N MET A 605 4.88 6.50 13.50
CA MET A 605 5.81 5.37 13.52
C MET A 605 5.85 4.64 12.18
N ALA A 606 6.95 3.94 11.91
CA ALA A 606 7.06 3.07 10.75
C ALA A 606 7.80 1.78 11.14
N THR A 607 7.54 0.70 10.43
CA THR A 607 8.29 -0.55 10.52
C THR A 607 8.79 -0.94 9.14
N ASN A 608 10.02 -1.43 9.08
CA ASN A 608 10.62 -1.96 7.87
C ASN A 608 11.64 -3.04 8.24
N VAL A 609 11.16 -4.28 8.28
CA VAL A 609 11.92 -5.49 8.60
C VAL A 609 12.19 -6.23 7.28
N PRO A 610 13.46 -6.48 6.91
CA PRO A 610 13.77 -7.22 5.71
C PRO A 610 13.57 -8.74 5.92
N PRO A 611 13.32 -9.50 4.83
CA PRO A 611 13.22 -10.96 4.88
C PRO A 611 14.57 -11.64 5.17
N HIS A 612 14.51 -12.86 5.68
CA HIS A 612 15.66 -13.69 6.05
C HIS A 612 15.43 -15.14 5.63
N ASN A 613 16.52 -15.89 5.50
CA ASN A 613 16.46 -17.30 5.14
C ASN A 613 15.90 -18.13 6.30
N ILE A 614 14.93 -19.00 6.01
CA ILE A 614 14.20 -19.78 7.03
C ILE A 614 15.11 -20.75 7.79
N LYS A 615 16.11 -21.33 7.11
CA LYS A 615 17.05 -22.30 7.71
C LYS A 615 17.91 -21.63 8.77
N GLU A 616 18.43 -20.45 8.48
CA GLU A 616 19.27 -19.68 9.41
C GLU A 616 18.49 -19.21 10.63
N VAL A 617 17.27 -18.71 10.41
CA VAL A 617 16.45 -18.23 11.52
C VAL A 617 16.04 -19.41 12.42
N CYS A 618 15.64 -20.54 11.85
CA CYS A 618 15.31 -21.74 12.64
C CYS A 618 16.51 -22.28 13.41
N GLN A 619 17.72 -22.27 12.83
CA GLN A 619 18.95 -22.65 13.53
C GLN A 619 19.26 -21.70 14.71
N ALA A 620 19.08 -20.39 14.52
CA ALA A 620 19.26 -19.42 15.61
C ALA A 620 18.23 -19.60 16.73
N VAL A 621 16.97 -19.92 16.39
CA VAL A 621 15.94 -20.27 17.39
C VAL A 621 16.37 -21.51 18.18
N LYS A 622 16.77 -22.60 17.50
CA LYS A 622 17.24 -23.82 18.18
C LYS A 622 18.40 -23.54 19.13
N TYR A 623 19.36 -22.73 18.71
CA TYR A 623 20.50 -22.35 19.55
C TYR A 623 20.07 -21.55 20.78
N LEU A 624 19.17 -20.58 20.62
CA LEU A 624 18.67 -19.73 21.71
C LEU A 624 17.78 -20.49 22.70
N VAL A 625 17.09 -21.55 22.25
CA VAL A 625 16.32 -22.46 23.13
C VAL A 625 17.24 -23.20 24.10
N ASP A 626 18.42 -23.62 23.64
CA ASP A 626 19.42 -24.31 24.47
C ASP A 626 20.29 -23.34 25.29
N HIS A 627 20.47 -22.10 24.79
CA HIS A 627 21.32 -21.07 25.42
C HIS A 627 20.57 -19.73 25.55
N PRO A 628 19.66 -19.56 26.51
CA PRO A 628 18.86 -18.33 26.67
C PRO A 628 19.70 -17.05 26.88
N GLU A 629 20.87 -17.18 27.50
CA GLU A 629 21.82 -16.10 27.74
C GLU A 629 22.60 -15.65 26.49
N ALA A 630 22.50 -16.38 25.36
CA ALA A 630 23.27 -16.12 24.15
C ALA A 630 23.23 -14.65 23.70
N THR A 631 24.37 -14.11 23.28
CA THR A 631 24.44 -12.70 22.83
C THR A 631 23.97 -12.54 21.40
N THR A 632 23.66 -11.30 20.99
CA THR A 632 23.36 -11.03 19.57
C THR A 632 24.53 -11.41 18.66
N GLU A 633 25.78 -11.27 19.12
CA GLU A 633 26.95 -11.66 18.32
C GLU A 633 27.01 -13.19 18.07
N GLU A 634 26.56 -14.00 19.02
CA GLU A 634 26.48 -15.46 18.85
C GLU A 634 25.38 -15.87 17.89
N LEU A 635 24.22 -15.20 17.94
CA LEU A 635 23.12 -15.44 17.00
C LEU A 635 23.50 -15.08 15.56
N LEU A 636 24.39 -14.11 15.36
CA LEU A 636 24.89 -13.72 14.03
C LEU A 636 25.81 -14.78 13.39
N LYS A 637 26.29 -15.78 14.16
CA LYS A 637 26.99 -16.95 13.58
C LYS A 637 26.04 -17.79 12.72
N PHE A 638 24.75 -17.79 13.06
CA PHE A 638 23.70 -18.50 12.34
C PHE A 638 23.02 -17.59 11.32
N ILE A 639 22.56 -16.41 11.75
CA ILE A 639 21.91 -15.42 10.88
C ILE A 639 22.99 -14.51 10.29
N LYS A 640 23.45 -14.82 9.07
CA LYS A 640 24.48 -13.98 8.42
C LYS A 640 23.96 -12.57 8.10
N GLY A 641 22.68 -12.44 7.80
CA GLY A 641 22.06 -11.18 7.35
C GLY A 641 20.72 -11.40 6.64
N PRO A 642 20.12 -10.36 6.07
CA PRO A 642 18.89 -10.47 5.29
C PRO A 642 19.08 -11.31 4.02
N ASP A 643 18.02 -12.00 3.59
CA ASP A 643 17.96 -12.77 2.35
C ASP A 643 16.74 -12.33 1.54
N PHE A 644 16.98 -11.56 0.49
CA PHE A 644 15.94 -10.97 -0.33
C PHE A 644 15.45 -11.93 -1.42
N PRO A 645 14.15 -11.93 -1.73
CA PRO A 645 13.61 -12.77 -2.80
C PRO A 645 14.25 -12.50 -4.17
N THR A 646 14.68 -11.26 -4.42
CA THR A 646 15.31 -10.81 -5.67
C THR A 646 16.83 -11.05 -5.73
N GLY A 647 17.43 -11.63 -4.68
CA GLY A 647 18.88 -11.85 -4.60
C GLY A 647 19.65 -10.57 -4.26
N ALA A 648 20.51 -10.14 -5.17
CA ALA A 648 21.40 -8.98 -5.07
C ALA A 648 22.52 -9.14 -4.02
N GLU A 649 23.35 -8.10 -3.89
CA GLU A 649 24.53 -8.12 -3.03
C GLU A 649 24.43 -7.08 -1.91
N ILE A 650 24.71 -7.48 -0.67
CA ILE A 650 24.87 -6.56 0.46
C ILE A 650 26.34 -6.16 0.55
N ILE A 651 26.63 -4.87 0.45
CA ILE A 651 28.01 -4.35 0.29
C ILE A 651 28.61 -3.75 1.56
N ASN A 652 27.83 -3.55 2.62
CA ASN A 652 28.27 -2.96 3.89
C ASN A 652 27.93 -3.87 5.10
N PRO A 653 28.40 -5.13 5.13
CA PRO A 653 28.06 -6.08 6.19
C PRO A 653 28.49 -5.63 7.59
N GLU A 654 29.46 -4.72 7.71
CA GLU A 654 29.90 -4.14 8.98
C GLU A 654 28.78 -3.39 9.72
N ALA A 655 27.73 -2.97 9.01
CA ALA A 655 26.56 -2.34 9.61
C ALA A 655 25.63 -3.36 10.30
N LEU A 656 25.61 -4.62 9.87
CA LEU A 656 24.66 -5.64 10.31
C LEU A 656 24.71 -5.88 11.83
N PRO A 657 25.88 -6.07 12.50
CA PRO A 657 25.91 -6.30 13.94
C PRO A 657 25.30 -5.16 14.75
N LYS A 658 25.58 -3.90 14.35
CA LYS A 658 24.99 -2.71 15.00
C LYS A 658 23.49 -2.65 14.80
N ILE A 659 23.02 -2.96 13.58
CA ILE A 659 21.59 -2.97 13.23
C ILE A 659 20.83 -4.02 14.03
N TYR A 660 21.34 -5.25 14.13
CA TYR A 660 20.66 -6.31 14.87
C TYR A 660 20.69 -6.10 16.39
N LYS A 661 21.65 -5.34 16.91
CA LYS A 661 21.74 -4.95 18.33
C LYS A 661 20.80 -3.78 18.68
N SER A 662 20.64 -2.82 17.78
CA SER A 662 19.81 -1.62 17.99
C SER A 662 18.37 -1.74 17.48
N GLY A 663 18.11 -2.63 16.52
CA GLY A 663 16.85 -2.70 15.78
C GLY A 663 16.69 -1.65 14.67
N ARG A 664 17.68 -0.77 14.46
CA ARG A 664 17.64 0.32 13.47
C ARG A 664 18.96 0.53 12.74
N GLY A 665 18.86 0.84 11.46
CA GLY A 665 19.97 1.38 10.67
C GLY A 665 19.70 1.26 9.18
N SER A 666 20.75 1.14 8.37
CA SER A 666 20.59 0.99 6.92
C SER A 666 21.69 0.10 6.35
N ILE A 667 21.27 -0.73 5.39
CA ILE A 667 22.17 -1.56 4.57
C ILE A 667 22.10 -1.08 3.13
N THR A 668 23.20 -1.21 2.41
CA THR A 668 23.27 -0.90 0.99
C THR A 668 23.20 -2.20 0.19
N ILE A 669 22.26 -2.23 -0.75
CA ILE A 669 21.99 -3.35 -1.65
C ILE A 669 22.43 -2.93 -3.05
N ARG A 670 23.21 -3.78 -3.71
CA ARG A 670 23.76 -3.57 -5.05
C ARG A 670 23.29 -4.68 -6.01
N ALA A 671 22.94 -4.29 -7.22
CA ALA A 671 22.60 -5.20 -8.30
C ALA A 671 23.78 -6.10 -8.67
N LYS A 672 23.51 -7.39 -8.90
CA LYS A 672 24.52 -8.33 -9.38
C LYS A 672 24.68 -8.17 -10.88
N HIS A 673 25.92 -8.15 -11.34
CA HIS A 673 26.26 -7.88 -12.72
C HIS A 673 27.39 -8.77 -13.21
N LYS A 674 27.50 -8.90 -14.53
CA LYS A 674 28.61 -9.54 -15.23
C LYS A 674 29.04 -8.65 -16.38
N ILE A 675 30.33 -8.68 -16.71
CA ILE A 675 30.86 -8.02 -17.91
C ILE A 675 31.01 -9.09 -18.98
N GLU A 676 30.35 -8.91 -20.12
CA GLU A 676 30.41 -9.83 -21.26
C GLU A 676 31.07 -9.13 -22.47
N GLU A 677 31.98 -9.84 -23.14
CA GLU A 677 32.55 -9.38 -24.42
C GLU A 677 31.66 -9.85 -25.58
N LEU A 678 31.03 -8.91 -26.26
CA LEU A 678 30.34 -9.15 -27.53
C LEU A 678 31.35 -9.02 -28.68
N LYS A 679 31.07 -9.67 -29.83
CA LYS A 679 31.99 -9.76 -31.00
C LYS A 679 32.71 -8.48 -31.43
N ARG A 680 32.19 -7.28 -31.11
CA ARG A 680 32.81 -5.98 -31.45
C ARG A 680 32.76 -4.92 -30.34
N ARG A 681 32.18 -5.21 -29.16
CA ARG A 681 31.89 -4.26 -28.06
C ARG A 681 31.78 -5.00 -26.72
N THR A 682 31.92 -4.29 -25.60
CA THR A 682 31.70 -4.85 -24.26
C THR A 682 30.30 -4.48 -23.77
N ALA A 683 29.66 -5.36 -23.00
CA ALA A 683 28.36 -5.12 -22.39
C ALA A 683 28.39 -5.40 -20.88
N ILE A 684 27.63 -4.60 -20.13
CA ILE A 684 27.33 -4.85 -18.72
C ILE A 684 25.98 -5.55 -18.67
N VAL A 685 25.95 -6.76 -18.13
CA VAL A 685 24.73 -7.55 -17.98
C VAL A 685 24.32 -7.58 -16.51
N ILE A 686 23.14 -7.05 -16.21
CA ILE A 686 22.55 -7.11 -14.87
C ILE A 686 21.71 -8.38 -14.77
N THR A 687 22.00 -9.20 -13.75
CA THR A 687 21.34 -10.51 -13.55
C THR A 687 20.39 -10.53 -12.35
N GLU A 688 20.61 -9.66 -11.36
CA GLU A 688 19.77 -9.57 -10.16
C GLU A 688 19.61 -8.09 -9.77
N LEU A 689 18.42 -7.71 -9.32
CA LEU A 689 18.08 -6.33 -8.96
C LEU A 689 17.95 -6.16 -7.43
N PRO A 690 18.26 -4.97 -6.88
CA PRO A 690 18.00 -4.69 -5.48
C PRO A 690 16.50 -4.83 -5.15
N TYR A 691 16.22 -5.18 -3.90
CA TYR A 691 14.86 -5.43 -3.43
C TYR A 691 13.93 -4.21 -3.60
N GLN A 692 12.71 -4.44 -4.08
CA GLN A 692 11.69 -3.42 -4.37
C GLN A 692 12.07 -2.40 -5.47
N VAL A 693 13.05 -2.70 -6.33
CA VAL A 693 13.35 -1.89 -7.51
C VAL A 693 12.54 -2.38 -8.70
N ASN A 694 11.78 -1.47 -9.31
CA ASN A 694 11.08 -1.72 -10.57
C ASN A 694 12.07 -1.74 -11.75
N LYS A 695 12.04 -2.81 -12.55
CA LYS A 695 12.98 -3.01 -13.68
C LYS A 695 12.71 -2.03 -14.82
N ALA A 696 11.46 -1.82 -15.22
CA ALA A 696 11.07 -0.91 -16.30
C ALA A 696 11.44 0.56 -15.97
N ASP A 697 11.17 1.01 -14.75
CA ASP A 697 11.54 2.34 -14.27
C ASP A 697 13.06 2.53 -14.21
N LEU A 698 13.80 1.49 -13.82
CA LEU A 698 15.26 1.51 -13.84
C LEU A 698 15.78 1.71 -15.26
N ILE A 699 15.31 0.91 -16.24
CA ILE A 699 15.73 1.01 -17.64
C ILE A 699 15.40 2.40 -18.20
N LYS A 700 14.19 2.90 -17.94
CA LYS A 700 13.76 4.25 -18.34
C LYS A 700 14.69 5.32 -17.75
N LYS A 701 15.02 5.22 -16.47
CA LYS A 701 15.92 6.17 -15.79
C LYS A 701 17.34 6.12 -16.36
N ILE A 702 17.86 4.94 -16.72
CA ILE A 702 19.16 4.84 -17.40
C ILE A 702 19.10 5.53 -18.77
N ALA A 703 18.04 5.28 -19.55
CA ALA A 703 17.87 5.90 -20.87
C ALA A 703 17.80 7.44 -20.78
N ASP A 704 17.08 7.97 -19.78
CA ASP A 704 17.00 9.42 -19.55
C ASP A 704 18.37 10.02 -19.16
N LEU A 705 19.14 9.34 -18.31
CA LEU A 705 20.50 9.77 -17.94
C LEU A 705 21.48 9.79 -19.13
N VAL A 706 21.29 8.87 -20.09
CA VAL A 706 22.05 8.84 -21.35
C VAL A 706 21.65 10.01 -22.25
N LYS A 707 20.34 10.30 -22.38
CA LYS A 707 19.83 11.46 -23.15
C LYS A 707 20.31 12.79 -22.58
N GLU A 708 20.33 12.91 -21.25
CA GLU A 708 20.81 14.10 -20.53
C GLU A 708 22.34 14.23 -20.51
N LYS A 709 23.09 13.28 -21.10
CA LYS A 709 24.57 13.20 -21.07
C LYS A 709 25.16 13.23 -19.65
N LYS A 710 24.41 12.73 -18.66
CA LYS A 710 24.93 12.53 -17.30
C LYS A 710 25.74 11.24 -17.20
N VAL A 711 25.36 10.22 -17.99
CA VAL A 711 26.09 8.96 -18.12
C VAL A 711 26.49 8.76 -19.59
N ASP A 712 27.72 9.16 -19.91
CA ASP A 712 28.35 8.87 -21.21
C ASP A 712 28.96 7.47 -21.24
N GLY A 713 29.00 6.87 -22.44
CA GLY A 713 29.66 5.59 -22.69
C GLY A 713 28.71 4.41 -22.96
N ILE A 714 27.40 4.62 -22.83
CA ILE A 714 26.37 3.63 -23.19
C ILE A 714 25.98 3.83 -24.67
N ALA A 715 25.96 2.73 -25.42
CA ALA A 715 25.57 2.70 -26.82
C ALA A 715 24.10 2.27 -27.00
N ASP A 716 23.67 1.25 -26.26
CA ASP A 716 22.32 0.67 -26.34
C ASP A 716 21.94 0.00 -25.01
N ILE A 717 20.64 -0.17 -24.77
CA ILE A 717 20.09 -0.84 -23.58
C ILE A 717 18.99 -1.79 -24.05
N ARG A 718 19.12 -3.08 -23.73
CA ARG A 718 18.14 -4.11 -24.08
C ARG A 718 17.71 -4.87 -22.83
N ASP A 719 16.42 -5.15 -22.73
CA ASP A 719 15.89 -6.11 -21.77
C ASP A 719 15.73 -7.46 -22.46
N GLU A 720 16.56 -8.41 -22.06
CA GLU A 720 16.55 -9.81 -22.54
C GLU A 720 16.03 -10.74 -21.43
N SER A 721 15.30 -10.22 -20.44
CA SER A 721 14.72 -11.02 -19.37
C SER A 721 13.65 -11.97 -19.91
N ASP A 722 13.64 -13.19 -19.40
CA ASP A 722 12.70 -14.24 -19.76
C ASP A 722 12.11 -14.92 -18.50
N ARG A 723 11.57 -16.13 -18.66
CA ARG A 723 11.05 -16.92 -17.53
C ARG A 723 12.16 -17.53 -16.66
N GLU A 724 13.39 -17.62 -17.18
CA GLU A 724 14.53 -18.22 -16.49
C GLU A 724 15.28 -17.20 -15.62
N GLY A 725 15.19 -15.91 -15.93
CA GLY A 725 15.68 -14.87 -15.02
C GLY A 725 15.73 -13.46 -15.61
N ILE A 726 16.26 -12.54 -14.79
CA ILE A 726 16.47 -11.14 -15.20
C ILE A 726 17.77 -11.07 -16.00
N ARG A 727 17.70 -10.43 -17.18
CA ARG A 727 18.89 -10.15 -18.00
C ARG A 727 18.75 -8.80 -18.69
N VAL A 728 19.32 -7.76 -18.08
CA VAL A 728 19.36 -6.42 -18.68
C VAL A 728 20.73 -6.17 -19.25
N VAL A 729 20.83 -5.99 -20.57
CA VAL A 729 22.08 -5.82 -21.30
C VAL A 729 22.31 -4.34 -21.62
N ILE A 730 23.38 -3.78 -21.07
CA ILE A 730 23.81 -2.40 -21.31
C ILE A 730 25.06 -2.45 -22.19
N GLU A 731 24.88 -2.18 -23.48
CA GLU A 731 25.96 -2.22 -24.47
C GLU A 731 26.78 -0.92 -24.41
N LEU A 732 28.12 -1.04 -24.37
CA LEU A 732 29.01 0.10 -24.23
C LEU A 732 29.59 0.56 -25.57
N LYS A 733 29.98 1.84 -25.64
CA LYS A 733 30.76 2.40 -26.76
C LYS A 733 32.18 1.83 -26.74
N ARG A 734 32.85 1.79 -27.90
CA ARG A 734 34.18 1.17 -28.08
C ARG A 734 35.29 1.77 -27.20
N ASP A 735 35.15 3.04 -26.86
CA ASP A 735 36.09 3.83 -26.06
C ASP A 735 35.69 3.93 -24.57
N ALA A 736 34.58 3.31 -24.17
CA ALA A 736 34.06 3.40 -22.81
C ALA A 736 34.61 2.28 -21.91
N THR A 737 35.18 2.65 -20.76
CA THR A 737 35.61 1.70 -19.75
C THR A 737 34.40 1.18 -18.94
N PRO A 738 34.13 -0.14 -18.90
CA PRO A 738 32.96 -0.69 -18.20
C PRO A 738 32.85 -0.25 -16.74
N GLN A 739 33.95 -0.27 -16.00
CA GLN A 739 33.96 0.08 -14.58
C GLN A 739 33.55 1.54 -14.31
N VAL A 740 33.94 2.47 -15.19
CA VAL A 740 33.61 3.89 -15.05
C VAL A 740 32.11 4.11 -15.29
N VAL A 741 31.55 3.45 -16.31
CA VAL A 741 30.11 3.53 -16.60
C VAL A 741 29.32 2.90 -15.46
N LEU A 742 29.73 1.74 -14.97
CA LEU A 742 29.08 1.04 -13.86
C LEU A 742 29.05 1.87 -12.57
N ASN A 743 30.17 2.52 -12.21
CA ASN A 743 30.22 3.40 -11.04
C ASN A 743 29.28 4.61 -11.17
N LYS A 744 29.15 5.17 -12.37
CA LYS A 744 28.16 6.24 -12.64
C LYS A 744 26.74 5.69 -12.49
N LEU A 745 26.47 4.49 -13.00
CA LEU A 745 25.18 3.84 -12.87
C LEU A 745 24.80 3.62 -11.40
N TYR A 746 25.70 3.07 -10.57
CA TYR A 746 25.44 2.92 -9.13
C TYR A 746 25.14 4.23 -8.42
N LYS A 747 25.79 5.33 -8.83
CA LYS A 747 25.59 6.64 -8.21
C LYS A 747 24.27 7.31 -8.58
N PHE A 748 23.82 7.16 -9.84
CA PHE A 748 22.69 7.91 -10.38
C PHE A 748 21.41 7.08 -10.55
N THR A 749 21.48 5.76 -10.38
CA THR A 749 20.37 4.84 -10.62
C THR A 749 20.14 3.95 -9.39
N PRO A 750 18.95 3.36 -9.23
CA PRO A 750 18.67 2.42 -8.16
C PRO A 750 19.34 1.04 -8.32
N LEU A 751 20.32 0.88 -9.23
CA LEU A 751 21.20 -0.29 -9.26
C LEU A 751 22.00 -0.47 -7.97
N GLN A 752 22.19 0.61 -7.21
CA GLN A 752 22.64 0.54 -5.82
C GLN A 752 21.71 1.42 -4.97
N THR A 753 21.10 0.85 -3.95
CA THR A 753 20.13 1.55 -3.09
C THR A 753 20.33 1.22 -1.62
N ASN A 754 19.88 2.11 -0.75
CA ASN A 754 19.90 1.91 0.69
C ASN A 754 18.54 1.39 1.15
N PHE A 755 18.54 0.27 1.87
CA PHE A 755 17.39 -0.24 2.58
C PHE A 755 17.44 0.22 4.04
N GLY A 756 16.40 0.91 4.49
CA GLY A 756 16.28 1.35 5.89
C GLY A 756 15.71 0.24 6.76
N PHE A 757 16.46 -0.23 7.74
CA PHE A 757 16.03 -1.23 8.71
C PHE A 757 15.42 -0.54 9.93
N ASN A 758 14.18 -0.91 10.29
CA ASN A 758 13.50 -0.39 11.46
C ASN A 758 12.54 -1.45 12.04
N PHE A 759 12.99 -2.14 13.09
CA PHE A 759 12.32 -3.31 13.63
C PHE A 759 11.32 -2.95 14.72
N ILE A 760 10.17 -2.41 14.31
CA ILE A 760 9.06 -2.11 15.21
C ILE A 760 7.94 -3.15 15.02
N ALA A 761 7.49 -3.75 16.11
CA ALA A 761 6.36 -4.68 16.12
C ALA A 761 5.52 -4.49 17.38
N LEU A 762 4.30 -5.03 17.38
CA LEU A 762 3.44 -5.04 18.56
C LEU A 762 3.85 -6.18 19.49
N VAL A 763 4.18 -5.84 20.73
CA VAL A 763 4.40 -6.81 21.82
C VAL A 763 3.29 -6.57 22.84
N LYS A 764 2.39 -7.54 23.00
CA LYS A 764 1.20 -7.43 23.87
C LYS A 764 0.35 -6.17 23.59
N GLY A 765 0.20 -5.83 22.31
CA GLY A 765 -0.60 -4.68 21.85
C GLY A 765 0.14 -3.32 21.82
N GLU A 766 1.39 -3.27 22.30
CA GLU A 766 2.18 -2.03 22.33
C GLU A 766 3.29 -2.03 21.27
N PRO A 767 3.47 -0.93 20.51
CA PRO A 767 4.55 -0.81 19.54
C PRO A 767 5.91 -0.69 20.26
N LYS A 768 6.79 -1.67 20.06
CA LYS A 768 8.14 -1.70 20.65
C LYS A 768 9.20 -1.82 19.57
N LEU A 769 10.32 -1.12 19.78
CA LEU A 769 11.53 -1.31 19.00
C LEU A 769 12.23 -2.57 19.51
N LEU A 770 12.47 -3.52 18.62
CA LEU A 770 13.04 -4.82 18.94
C LEU A 770 14.44 -4.98 18.35
N ASN A 771 15.31 -5.67 19.07
CA ASN A 771 16.56 -6.20 18.54
C ASN A 771 16.37 -7.69 18.20
N LEU A 772 17.36 -8.30 17.53
CA LEU A 772 17.25 -9.68 17.05
C LEU A 772 16.98 -10.67 18.19
N LYS A 773 17.76 -10.58 19.28
CA LYS A 773 17.63 -11.47 20.44
C LYS A 773 16.22 -11.37 21.03
N ARG A 774 15.78 -10.15 21.35
CA ARG A 774 14.48 -9.92 21.98
C ARG A 774 13.33 -10.43 21.13
N TYR A 775 13.41 -10.25 19.81
CA TYR A 775 12.41 -10.81 18.90
C TYR A 775 12.31 -12.34 19.01
N LEU A 776 13.45 -13.04 18.94
CA LEU A 776 13.47 -14.51 19.02
C LEU A 776 13.02 -15.03 20.38
N GLU A 777 13.36 -14.34 21.48
CA GLU A 777 12.84 -14.66 22.82
C GLU A 777 11.30 -14.60 22.89
N GLU A 778 10.71 -13.51 22.39
CA GLU A 778 9.25 -13.34 22.37
C GLU A 778 8.56 -14.42 21.50
N PHE A 779 9.20 -14.81 20.38
CA PHE A 779 8.70 -15.89 19.54
C PHE A 779 8.79 -17.26 20.22
N ILE A 780 9.91 -17.57 20.89
CA ILE A 780 10.11 -18.84 21.61
C ILE A 780 9.08 -18.98 22.74
N GLU A 781 8.87 -17.91 23.51
CA GLU A 781 7.89 -17.93 24.60
C GLU A 781 6.46 -18.10 24.06
N PHE A 782 6.12 -17.43 22.95
CA PHE A 782 4.84 -17.64 22.29
C PHE A 782 4.67 -19.08 21.77
N ARG A 783 5.73 -19.66 21.19
CA ARG A 783 5.70 -21.04 20.70
C ARG A 783 5.49 -22.02 21.85
N ARG A 784 6.15 -21.80 22.99
CA ARG A 784 5.95 -22.56 24.22
C ARG A 784 4.50 -22.45 24.71
N GLU A 785 3.94 -21.24 24.76
CA GLU A 785 2.54 -21.02 25.13
C GLU A 785 1.58 -21.83 24.24
N VAL A 786 1.79 -21.80 22.92
CA VAL A 786 0.97 -22.56 21.97
C VAL A 786 1.07 -24.06 22.20
N ILE A 787 2.28 -24.59 22.45
CA ILE A 787 2.49 -26.03 22.74
C ILE A 787 1.77 -26.42 24.03
N LEU A 788 1.86 -25.61 25.08
CA LEU A 788 1.19 -25.85 26.36
C LEU A 788 -0.33 -25.82 26.22
N ARG A 789 -0.89 -24.82 25.52
CA ARG A 789 -2.34 -24.74 25.25
C ARG A 789 -2.82 -25.94 24.44
N ARG A 790 -2.07 -26.34 23.40
CA ARG A 790 -2.37 -27.52 22.60
C ARG A 790 -2.37 -28.79 23.47
N ALA A 791 -1.35 -28.97 24.30
CA ALA A 791 -1.23 -30.11 25.20
C ALA A 791 -2.38 -30.14 26.23
N ALA A 792 -2.73 -29.00 26.81
CA ALA A 792 -3.84 -28.87 27.74
C ALA A 792 -5.21 -29.18 27.08
N TYR A 793 -5.43 -28.70 25.85
CA TYR A 793 -6.62 -29.02 25.07
C TYR A 793 -6.72 -30.52 24.76
N GLN A 794 -5.61 -31.12 24.31
CA GLN A 794 -5.54 -32.56 24.05
C GLN A 794 -5.72 -33.37 25.32
N LEU A 795 -5.13 -32.95 26.45
CA LEU A 795 -5.27 -33.60 27.74
C LEU A 795 -6.72 -33.57 28.19
N LYS A 796 -7.37 -32.41 28.19
CA LYS A 796 -8.79 -32.27 28.55
C LYS A 796 -9.70 -33.17 27.69
N LYS A 797 -9.43 -33.26 26.39
CA LYS A 797 -10.19 -34.13 25.47
C LYS A 797 -9.93 -35.62 25.74
N THR A 798 -8.68 -35.97 26.03
CA THR A 798 -8.23 -37.33 26.35
C THR A 798 -8.81 -37.79 27.68
N GLU A 799 -8.75 -36.97 28.73
CA GLU A 799 -9.34 -37.22 30.05
C GLU A 799 -10.86 -37.35 29.95
N ALA A 800 -11.53 -36.48 29.19
CA ALA A 800 -12.97 -36.62 28.96
C ALA A 800 -13.32 -37.94 28.26
N ARG A 801 -12.49 -38.40 27.32
CA ARG A 801 -12.68 -39.69 26.63
C ARG A 801 -12.38 -40.88 27.54
N LEU A 802 -11.29 -40.83 28.31
CA LEU A 802 -10.94 -41.82 29.32
C LEU A 802 -12.05 -41.98 30.34
N HIS A 803 -12.58 -40.87 30.87
CA HIS A 803 -13.71 -40.87 31.79
C HIS A 803 -14.92 -41.62 31.22
N ILE A 804 -15.25 -41.43 29.94
CA ILE A 804 -16.33 -42.20 29.29
C ILE A 804 -15.98 -43.68 29.14
N LEU A 805 -14.74 -44.01 28.74
CA LEU A 805 -14.29 -45.39 28.59
C LEU A 805 -14.30 -46.17 29.90
N GLU A 806 -13.88 -45.55 31.01
CA GLU A 806 -13.97 -46.13 32.36
C GLU A 806 -15.42 -46.49 32.73
N GLY A 807 -16.37 -45.59 32.43
CA GLY A 807 -17.79 -45.84 32.65
C GLY A 807 -18.32 -47.00 31.80
N LEU A 808 -17.95 -47.05 30.52
CA LEU A 808 -18.34 -48.12 29.60
C LEU A 808 -17.73 -49.48 30.01
N LEU A 809 -16.46 -49.52 30.42
CA LEU A 809 -15.80 -50.74 30.87
C LEU A 809 -16.44 -51.28 32.16
N LYS A 810 -16.74 -50.39 33.13
CA LYS A 810 -17.49 -50.73 34.35
C LYS A 810 -18.88 -51.28 34.04
N ALA A 811 -19.59 -50.68 33.08
CA ALA A 811 -20.91 -51.14 32.66
C ALA A 811 -20.88 -52.48 31.93
N LEU A 812 -19.87 -52.71 31.07
CA LEU A 812 -19.69 -53.96 30.33
C LEU A 812 -19.35 -55.14 31.25
N GLU A 813 -18.66 -54.91 32.37
CA GLU A 813 -18.38 -55.94 33.38
C GLU A 813 -19.64 -56.45 34.09
N LYS A 814 -20.67 -55.59 34.23
CA LYS A 814 -21.92 -55.89 34.94
C LYS A 814 -23.14 -55.68 34.05
N ILE A 815 -23.05 -56.10 32.79
CA ILE A 815 -24.04 -55.75 31.76
C ILE A 815 -25.45 -56.24 32.08
N ASP A 816 -25.61 -57.44 32.65
CA ASP A 816 -26.93 -57.99 32.98
C ASP A 816 -27.67 -57.10 34.00
N ARG A 817 -26.93 -56.55 34.97
CA ARG A 817 -27.47 -55.63 35.97
C ARG A 817 -27.85 -54.28 35.36
N VAL A 818 -27.00 -53.75 34.48
CA VAL A 818 -27.29 -52.52 33.72
C VAL A 818 -28.57 -52.68 32.90
N VAL A 819 -28.72 -53.79 32.17
CA VAL A 819 -29.93 -54.08 31.38
C VAL A 819 -31.18 -54.20 32.27
N ALA A 820 -31.06 -54.82 33.44
CA ALA A 820 -32.17 -54.93 34.39
C ALA A 820 -32.64 -53.56 34.90
N ILE A 821 -31.72 -52.66 35.24
CA ILE A 821 -32.03 -51.29 35.69
C ILE A 821 -32.69 -50.48 34.56
N VAL A 822 -32.15 -50.56 33.35
CA VAL A 822 -32.70 -49.84 32.18
C VAL A 822 -34.08 -50.35 31.80
N LYS A 823 -34.32 -51.67 31.83
CA LYS A 823 -35.65 -52.26 31.57
C LYS A 823 -36.68 -51.95 32.68
N GLY A 824 -36.22 -51.77 33.91
CA GLY A 824 -37.07 -51.49 35.07
C GLY A 824 -37.39 -50.01 35.31
N ALA A 825 -36.79 -49.10 34.53
CA ALA A 825 -37.05 -47.66 34.61
C ALA A 825 -38.18 -47.26 33.65
N GLN A 826 -39.03 -46.32 34.07
CA GLN A 826 -40.15 -45.84 33.23
C GLN A 826 -39.72 -44.84 32.17
N ASN A 827 -38.58 -44.17 32.37
CA ASN A 827 -38.04 -43.19 31.43
C ASN A 827 -36.49 -43.14 31.50
N PRO A 828 -35.82 -42.57 30.48
CA PRO A 828 -34.35 -42.50 30.44
C PRO A 828 -33.71 -41.73 31.59
N GLN A 829 -34.40 -40.72 32.13
CA GLN A 829 -33.92 -39.91 33.26
C GLN A 829 -33.82 -40.78 34.52
N GLU A 830 -34.87 -41.54 34.82
CA GLU A 830 -34.92 -42.48 35.95
C GLU A 830 -33.88 -43.60 35.81
N ALA A 831 -33.67 -44.11 34.58
CA ALA A 831 -32.62 -45.10 34.30
C ALA A 831 -31.23 -44.52 34.59
N MET A 832 -30.98 -43.28 34.17
CA MET A 832 -29.71 -42.58 34.40
C MET A 832 -29.45 -42.35 35.89
N GLU A 833 -30.45 -41.87 36.64
CA GLU A 833 -30.34 -41.65 38.09
C GLU A 833 -30.02 -42.95 38.85
N LYS A 834 -30.70 -44.06 38.51
CA LYS A 834 -30.44 -45.37 39.12
C LYS A 834 -29.06 -45.92 38.76
N LEU A 835 -28.65 -45.79 37.49
CA LEU A 835 -27.31 -46.20 37.05
C LEU A 835 -26.21 -45.38 37.73
N SER A 836 -26.39 -44.07 37.84
CA SER A 836 -25.46 -43.17 38.55
C SER A 836 -25.36 -43.49 40.03
N ALA A 837 -26.48 -43.75 40.71
CA ALA A 837 -26.50 -44.09 42.13
C ALA A 837 -25.84 -45.45 42.43
N GLU A 838 -26.08 -46.46 41.59
CA GLU A 838 -25.60 -47.84 41.85
C GLU A 838 -24.14 -48.05 41.45
N PHE A 839 -23.68 -47.43 40.35
CA PHE A 839 -22.32 -47.61 39.81
C PHE A 839 -21.40 -46.41 40.03
N GLY A 840 -21.86 -45.35 40.70
CA GLY A 840 -21.08 -44.13 40.95
C GLY A 840 -20.69 -43.39 39.68
N LEU A 841 -21.58 -43.39 38.68
CA LEU A 841 -21.30 -42.86 37.34
C LEU A 841 -21.65 -41.38 37.23
N SER A 842 -20.85 -40.60 36.51
CA SER A 842 -21.21 -39.24 36.13
C SER A 842 -22.39 -39.21 35.15
N GLU A 843 -23.05 -38.07 35.03
CA GLU A 843 -24.13 -37.85 34.05
C GLU A 843 -23.66 -38.16 32.61
N SER A 844 -22.43 -37.75 32.25
CA SER A 844 -21.84 -38.02 30.94
C SER A 844 -21.56 -39.51 30.69
N GLN A 845 -21.12 -40.26 31.71
CA GLN A 845 -20.93 -41.72 31.63
C GLN A 845 -22.28 -42.44 31.52
N GLY A 846 -23.25 -42.07 32.36
CA GLY A 846 -24.60 -42.64 32.35
C GLY A 846 -25.27 -42.48 31.00
N LYS A 847 -25.18 -41.29 30.40
CA LYS A 847 -25.68 -41.04 29.04
C LYS A 847 -24.97 -41.91 27.99
N ALA A 848 -23.64 -42.00 28.04
CA ALA A 848 -22.88 -42.83 27.09
C ALA A 848 -23.22 -44.33 27.18
N ILE A 849 -23.57 -44.83 28.38
CA ILE A 849 -24.02 -46.20 28.60
C ILE A 849 -25.44 -46.41 28.03
N LEU A 850 -26.35 -45.45 28.22
CA LEU A 850 -27.70 -45.51 27.65
C LEU A 850 -27.70 -45.46 26.11
N ASP A 851 -26.79 -44.68 25.53
CA ASP A 851 -26.61 -44.56 24.08
C ASP A 851 -25.83 -45.75 23.46
N MET A 852 -25.43 -46.72 24.27
CA MET A 852 -24.66 -47.88 23.83
C MET A 852 -25.50 -48.82 22.94
N LYS A 853 -24.94 -49.21 21.79
CA LYS A 853 -25.56 -50.17 20.87
C LYS A 853 -25.22 -51.62 21.26
N LEU A 854 -26.16 -52.55 21.06
CA LEU A 854 -25.98 -53.98 21.37
C LEU A 854 -24.73 -54.62 20.75
N GLN A 855 -24.30 -54.17 19.56
CA GLN A 855 -23.07 -54.66 18.92
C GLN A 855 -21.78 -54.44 19.74
N ARG A 856 -21.77 -53.44 20.64
CA ARG A 856 -20.64 -53.13 21.54
C ARG A 856 -20.42 -54.19 22.61
N LEU A 857 -21.35 -55.15 22.77
CA LEU A 857 -21.28 -56.22 23.76
C LEU A 857 -20.46 -57.44 23.28
N THR A 858 -20.00 -57.44 22.04
CA THR A 858 -19.15 -58.52 21.51
C THR A 858 -17.76 -58.48 22.15
N GLY A 859 -17.11 -59.65 22.30
CA GLY A 859 -15.77 -59.75 22.91
C GLY A 859 -14.72 -58.86 22.21
N LEU A 860 -14.73 -58.85 20.87
CA LEU A 860 -13.86 -58.00 20.04
C LEU A 860 -14.02 -56.51 20.31
N GLU A 861 -15.24 -56.01 20.53
CA GLU A 861 -15.49 -54.59 20.81
C GLU A 861 -15.07 -54.21 22.24
N ARG A 862 -15.14 -55.16 23.19
CA ARG A 862 -14.65 -54.96 24.55
C ARG A 862 -13.12 -54.84 24.58
N ASP A 863 -12.42 -55.68 23.83
CA ASP A 863 -10.96 -55.64 23.76
C ASP A 863 -10.48 -54.35 23.09
N LYS A 864 -11.14 -53.89 22.02
CA LYS A 864 -10.87 -52.58 21.40
C LYS A 864 -11.05 -51.41 22.39
N LEU A 865 -12.04 -51.47 23.27
CA LEU A 865 -12.26 -50.42 24.29
C LEU A 865 -11.14 -50.43 25.34
N LYS A 866 -10.63 -51.61 25.72
CA LYS A 866 -9.48 -51.73 26.62
C LYS A 866 -8.19 -51.21 25.97
N GLU A 867 -7.93 -51.58 24.72
CA GLU A 867 -6.79 -51.06 23.95
C GLU A 867 -6.87 -49.54 23.77
N GLU A 868 -8.07 -49.00 23.47
CA GLU A 868 -8.30 -47.55 23.39
C GLU A 868 -8.02 -46.88 24.74
N HIS A 869 -8.50 -47.48 25.84
CA HIS A 869 -8.25 -46.98 27.19
C HIS A 869 -6.75 -46.96 27.52
N GLU A 870 -6.03 -48.08 27.38
CA GLU A 870 -4.58 -48.15 27.66
C GLU A 870 -3.77 -47.15 26.84
N LYS A 871 -4.11 -46.99 25.55
CA LYS A 871 -3.46 -46.02 24.67
C LYS A 871 -3.68 -44.59 25.15
N LEU A 872 -4.93 -44.24 25.45
CA LEU A 872 -5.28 -42.89 25.91
C LEU A 872 -4.72 -42.60 27.32
N THR A 873 -4.59 -43.61 28.19
CA THR A 873 -3.94 -43.45 29.51
C THR A 873 -2.48 -43.05 29.34
N LYS A 874 -1.73 -43.77 28.49
CA LYS A 874 -0.34 -43.44 28.17
C LYS A 874 -0.22 -42.06 27.53
N GLU A 875 -1.15 -41.70 26.64
CA GLU A 875 -1.20 -40.37 26.03
C GLU A 875 -1.46 -39.27 27.06
N ALA A 876 -2.39 -39.48 28.00
CA ALA A 876 -2.68 -38.52 29.07
C ALA A 876 -1.48 -38.34 30.02
N GLU A 877 -0.78 -39.42 30.38
CA GLU A 877 0.44 -39.38 31.19
C GLU A 877 1.53 -38.57 30.50
N TYR A 878 1.76 -38.81 29.20
CA TYR A 878 2.72 -38.04 28.42
C TYR A 878 2.33 -36.56 28.31
N LEU A 879 1.04 -36.26 28.09
CA LEU A 879 0.55 -34.88 28.01
C LEU A 879 0.69 -34.14 29.35
N ARG A 880 0.47 -34.81 30.48
CA ARG A 880 0.73 -34.24 31.82
C ARG A 880 2.22 -33.99 32.02
N PHE A 881 3.06 -34.95 31.67
CA PHE A 881 4.52 -34.79 31.71
C PHE A 881 4.97 -33.59 30.87
N LEU A 882 4.47 -33.43 29.64
CA LEU A 882 4.81 -32.31 28.77
C LEU A 882 4.42 -30.94 29.36
N LEU A 883 3.31 -30.86 30.09
CA LEU A 883 2.88 -29.60 30.73
C LEU A 883 3.81 -29.18 31.87
N GLU A 884 4.45 -30.14 32.55
CA GLU A 884 5.33 -29.90 33.69
C GLU A 884 6.82 -29.79 33.31
N ASP A 885 7.27 -30.59 32.34
CA ASP A 885 8.69 -30.72 31.99
C ASP A 885 9.15 -29.69 30.95
N TYR A 886 10.09 -28.84 31.36
CA TYR A 886 10.61 -27.76 30.51
C TYR A 886 11.57 -28.26 29.42
N GLU A 887 12.32 -29.33 29.65
CA GLU A 887 13.27 -29.86 28.66
C GLU A 887 12.54 -30.55 27.50
N GLU A 888 11.44 -31.23 27.79
CA GLU A 888 10.56 -31.81 26.79
C GLU A 888 9.85 -30.73 25.97
N GLN A 889 9.44 -29.61 26.60
CA GLN A 889 8.94 -28.44 25.88
C GLN A 889 9.99 -27.89 24.90
N LYS A 890 11.26 -27.74 25.34
CA LYS A 890 12.36 -27.33 24.45
C LYS A 890 12.56 -28.31 23.31
N ARG A 891 12.53 -29.62 23.60
CA ARG A 891 12.68 -30.68 22.59
C ARG A 891 11.64 -30.53 21.48
N LEU A 892 10.37 -30.33 21.83
CA LEU A 892 9.29 -30.12 20.86
C LEU A 892 9.43 -28.83 20.04
N ILE A 893 9.90 -27.73 20.64
CA ILE A 893 10.18 -26.49 19.90
C ILE A 893 11.28 -26.74 18.86
N LYS A 894 12.34 -27.47 19.22
CA LYS A 894 13.44 -27.80 18.30
C LYS A 894 13.00 -28.75 17.19
N GLU A 895 12.17 -29.74 17.51
CA GLU A 895 11.57 -30.66 16.54
C GLU A 895 10.65 -29.92 15.55
N ASP A 896 9.83 -28.98 16.04
CA ASP A 896 9.04 -28.07 15.17
C ASP A 896 9.97 -27.31 14.19
N MET A 897 11.10 -26.77 14.67
CA MET A 897 12.05 -26.05 13.80
C MET A 897 12.70 -26.98 12.77
N ASP A 898 13.09 -28.20 13.15
CA ASP A 898 13.72 -29.17 12.25
C ASP A 898 12.77 -29.62 11.15
N GLU A 899 11.51 -29.91 11.47
CA GLU A 899 10.49 -30.21 10.46
C GLU A 899 10.30 -29.07 9.46
N ILE A 900 10.31 -27.82 9.93
CA ILE A 900 10.15 -26.64 9.07
C ILE A 900 11.36 -26.51 8.13
N VAL A 901 12.57 -26.72 8.63
CA VAL A 901 13.79 -26.69 7.80
C VAL A 901 13.81 -27.83 6.79
N GLU A 902 13.38 -29.04 7.17
CA GLU A 902 13.31 -30.18 6.26
C GLU A 902 12.29 -29.96 5.12
N LYS A 903 11.13 -29.38 5.44
CA LYS A 903 10.04 -29.17 4.47
C LYS A 903 10.23 -27.94 3.58
N PHE A 904 10.82 -26.87 4.11
CA PHE A 904 10.83 -25.54 3.46
C PHE A 904 12.20 -24.87 3.40
N GLY A 905 13.24 -25.49 3.94
CA GLY A 905 14.60 -24.94 3.89
C GLY A 905 15.12 -24.86 2.47
N ASP A 906 15.70 -23.72 2.11
CA ASP A 906 16.33 -23.47 0.82
C ASP A 906 17.65 -22.72 0.97
N ASP A 907 18.43 -22.69 -0.10
CA ASP A 907 19.68 -21.95 -0.15
C ASP A 907 19.44 -20.44 -0.22
N ARG A 908 20.42 -19.67 0.26
CA ARG A 908 20.35 -18.21 0.26
C ARG A 908 20.52 -17.67 -1.15
N ARG A 909 19.75 -16.62 -1.46
CA ARG A 909 19.79 -15.92 -2.75
C ARG A 909 20.72 -14.72 -2.72
N THR A 910 20.64 -13.91 -1.67
CA THR A 910 21.46 -12.69 -1.51
C THR A 910 22.91 -13.03 -1.19
N SER A 911 23.87 -12.42 -1.87
CA SER A 911 25.29 -12.51 -1.49
C SER A 911 25.66 -11.41 -0.50
N ILE A 912 26.56 -11.71 0.44
CA ILE A 912 27.10 -10.72 1.37
C ILE A 912 28.58 -10.56 1.06
N VAL A 913 28.95 -9.37 0.60
CA VAL A 913 30.29 -9.05 0.13
C VAL A 913 30.97 -8.25 1.24
N SER A 914 32.00 -8.81 1.87
CA SER A 914 32.80 -8.07 2.86
C SER A 914 33.55 -6.94 2.16
N LYS A 915 33.78 -5.83 2.87
CA LYS A 915 34.55 -4.71 2.33
C LYS A 915 35.99 -5.10 1.92
N GLU A 916 36.51 -6.20 2.45
CA GLU A 916 37.77 -6.84 2.01
C GLU A 916 37.69 -7.44 0.59
N SER A 917 36.48 -7.52 0.02
CA SER A 917 36.18 -7.94 -1.35
C SER A 917 35.60 -6.82 -2.23
N GLU A 918 35.56 -5.57 -1.75
CA GLU A 918 36.22 -4.55 -2.57
C GLU A 918 37.66 -5.02 -2.57
N ILE A 919 38.10 -5.63 -3.67
CA ILE A 919 39.50 -5.55 -4.05
C ILE A 919 39.87 -4.11 -3.71
N ASP A 920 40.72 -3.92 -2.71
CA ASP A 920 41.31 -2.62 -2.49
C ASP A 920 41.99 -2.32 -3.81
N ILE A 921 41.36 -1.51 -4.67
CA ILE A 921 41.88 -1.23 -6.01
C ILE A 921 43.30 -0.68 -5.84
N GLU A 922 43.57 -0.02 -4.71
CA GLU A 922 44.89 0.41 -4.27
C GLU A 922 45.87 -0.75 -4.00
N SER A 923 45.40 -1.94 -3.60
CA SER A 923 46.22 -3.16 -3.47
C SER A 923 46.55 -3.84 -4.81
N MET A 924 45.69 -3.68 -5.84
CA MET A 924 45.96 -4.13 -7.21
C MET A 924 46.74 -3.11 -8.04
N ILE A 925 46.76 -1.84 -7.63
CA ILE A 925 47.57 -0.80 -8.24
C ILE A 925 48.99 -0.93 -7.74
N GLU A 926 49.89 -1.32 -8.64
CA GLU A 926 51.32 -1.30 -8.40
C GLU A 926 51.75 0.10 -7.98
N GLU A 927 52.42 0.17 -6.83
CA GLU A 927 52.98 1.42 -6.34
C GLU A 927 54.22 1.78 -7.18
N GLU A 928 54.00 2.47 -8.30
CA GLU A 928 55.07 3.02 -9.13
C GLU A 928 55.23 4.54 -8.93
N GLU A 929 56.45 5.05 -9.10
CA GLU A 929 56.69 6.48 -9.26
C GLU A 929 56.10 6.97 -10.59
N VAL A 930 55.29 8.02 -10.51
CA VAL A 930 54.63 8.62 -11.66
C VAL A 930 54.98 10.09 -11.78
N VAL A 931 55.00 10.55 -13.03
CA VAL A 931 55.16 11.95 -13.39
C VAL A 931 53.83 12.47 -13.93
N ILE A 932 53.35 13.55 -13.34
CA ILE A 932 52.11 14.22 -13.69
C ILE A 932 52.45 15.56 -14.35
N PHE A 933 52.02 15.75 -15.59
CA PHE A 933 52.15 17.00 -16.31
C PHE A 933 50.87 17.81 -16.17
N LEU A 934 50.97 19.07 -15.75
CA LEU A 934 49.88 20.05 -15.77
C LEU A 934 50.21 21.13 -16.79
N THR A 935 49.33 21.39 -17.75
CA THR A 935 49.49 22.48 -18.72
C THR A 935 48.90 23.79 -18.24
N HIS A 936 49.33 24.90 -18.83
CA HIS A 936 48.78 26.23 -18.54
C HIS A 936 47.26 26.30 -18.76
N LYS A 937 46.72 25.61 -19.77
CA LYS A 937 45.27 25.53 -20.03
C LYS A 937 44.52 24.53 -19.12
N GLY A 938 45.18 23.91 -18.14
CA GLY A 938 44.54 23.02 -17.16
C GLY A 938 44.34 21.58 -17.64
N PHE A 939 45.14 21.12 -18.59
CA PHE A 939 45.19 19.70 -18.97
C PHE A 939 46.18 18.95 -18.09
N VAL A 940 45.81 17.76 -17.66
CA VAL A 940 46.65 16.83 -16.89
C VAL A 940 46.92 15.54 -17.64
N ALA A 941 48.11 15.00 -17.45
CA ALA A 941 48.51 13.70 -17.98
C ALA A 941 49.46 12.99 -17.01
N ARG A 942 49.33 11.67 -16.88
CA ARG A 942 50.19 10.84 -16.02
C ARG A 942 51.01 9.87 -16.86
N THR A 943 52.31 9.77 -16.60
CA THR A 943 53.21 8.74 -17.15
C THR A 943 54.00 8.07 -16.04
N SER A 944 54.55 6.88 -16.30
CA SER A 944 55.51 6.25 -15.38
C SER A 944 56.86 6.97 -15.44
N ALA A 945 57.54 7.10 -14.30
CA ALA A 945 58.88 7.68 -14.21
C ALA A 945 59.94 6.83 -14.94
N SER A 946 59.74 5.51 -15.02
CA SER A 946 60.59 4.60 -15.81
C SER A 946 60.52 4.89 -17.31
N THR A 947 59.32 5.23 -17.80
CA THR A 947 59.08 5.72 -19.16
C THR A 947 59.57 7.17 -19.32
N TYR A 948 60.18 7.78 -18.32
CA TYR A 948 60.87 9.07 -18.46
C TYR A 948 62.40 8.86 -18.43
N ARG A 949 62.90 7.95 -17.58
CA ARG A 949 64.33 7.61 -17.45
C ARG A 949 64.76 6.42 -18.33
N THR A 950 65.30 6.69 -19.53
CA THR A 950 66.51 6.01 -20.08
C THR A 950 66.85 6.45 -21.52
N GLN A 951 68.05 7.01 -21.71
CA GLN A 951 69.09 6.46 -22.59
C GLN A 951 70.44 7.04 -22.14
N GLY A 952 71.41 6.17 -21.85
CA GLY A 952 72.74 6.55 -21.37
C GLY A 952 73.60 7.25 -22.43
N ARG A 953 74.64 7.93 -21.92
CA ARG A 953 75.81 8.54 -22.60
C ARG A 953 75.60 8.91 -24.08
N SER A 954 75.40 10.21 -24.31
CA SER A 954 75.36 10.87 -25.63
C SER A 954 74.02 10.82 -26.38
N GLY A 955 72.91 11.10 -25.68
CA GLY A 955 71.58 11.26 -26.29
C GLY A 955 71.00 12.66 -26.06
N ARG A 956 70.61 13.37 -27.14
CA ARG A 956 69.81 14.61 -27.05
C ARG A 956 68.52 14.34 -26.27
N GLY A 957 68.21 15.22 -25.32
CA GLY A 957 67.18 15.07 -24.28
C GLY A 957 65.79 14.58 -24.73
N VAL A 958 65.11 13.92 -23.80
CA VAL A 958 63.78 13.31 -23.95
C VAL A 958 62.72 14.40 -24.12
N ARG A 959 61.98 14.41 -25.25
CA ARG A 959 60.82 15.30 -25.45
C ARG A 959 59.68 14.90 -24.49
N GLY A 960 59.14 15.86 -23.73
CA GLY A 960 57.96 15.70 -22.88
C GLY A 960 56.64 15.51 -23.66
N ILE A 961 55.50 15.65 -22.99
CA ILE A 961 54.16 15.45 -23.57
C ILE A 961 53.83 16.45 -24.71
N ARG A 962 53.10 16.00 -25.73
CA ARG A 962 52.67 16.86 -26.85
C ARG A 962 51.53 17.79 -26.40
N THR A 963 51.83 19.08 -26.24
CA THR A 963 50.81 20.07 -25.86
C THR A 963 49.96 20.53 -27.06
N ARG A 964 48.81 21.17 -26.78
CA ARG A 964 47.96 21.79 -27.81
C ARG A 964 48.61 23.09 -28.30
N GLU A 965 48.17 23.57 -29.46
CA GLU A 965 48.67 24.83 -30.03
C GLU A 965 48.44 26.01 -29.05
N GLY A 966 49.53 26.74 -28.76
CA GLY A 966 49.55 27.81 -27.74
C GLY A 966 49.35 27.33 -26.30
N ASP A 967 49.67 26.07 -25.98
CA ASP A 967 49.67 25.52 -24.61
C ASP A 967 51.05 24.94 -24.28
N PHE A 968 51.45 24.99 -23.01
CA PHE A 968 52.75 24.52 -22.53
C PHE A 968 52.60 23.88 -21.16
N VAL A 969 53.56 23.02 -20.80
CA VAL A 969 53.61 22.40 -19.47
C VAL A 969 53.95 23.47 -18.45
N LYS A 970 53.03 23.71 -17.51
CA LYS A 970 53.15 24.68 -16.43
C LYS A 970 53.85 24.05 -15.22
N ASP A 971 53.42 22.86 -14.81
CA ASP A 971 53.99 22.14 -13.67
C ASP A 971 54.26 20.68 -14.05
N VAL A 972 55.37 20.13 -13.53
CA VAL A 972 55.70 18.70 -13.56
C VAL A 972 55.76 18.24 -12.11
N ILE A 973 54.90 17.30 -11.75
CA ILE A 973 54.76 16.81 -10.37
C ILE A 973 55.16 15.34 -10.34
N THR A 974 56.14 15.01 -9.52
CA THR A 974 56.49 13.62 -9.22
C THR A 974 55.73 13.18 -7.97
N ALA A 975 55.11 12.02 -8.02
CA ALA A 975 54.36 11.45 -6.91
C ALA A 975 54.39 9.91 -7.00
N SER A 976 54.15 9.22 -5.89
CA SER A 976 53.73 7.83 -5.96
C SER A 976 52.35 7.76 -6.61
N SER A 977 52.08 6.71 -7.38
CA SER A 977 50.75 6.43 -7.94
C SER A 977 49.64 6.43 -6.88
N LYS A 978 49.99 6.16 -5.60
CA LYS A 978 49.08 6.14 -4.46
C LYS A 978 49.03 7.45 -3.66
N ASP A 979 49.84 8.45 -4.00
CA ASP A 979 49.81 9.73 -3.29
C ASP A 979 48.52 10.51 -3.59
N TYR A 980 48.12 11.34 -2.63
CA TYR A 980 47.05 12.31 -2.80
C TYR A 980 47.57 13.57 -3.49
N LEU A 981 46.88 14.03 -4.52
CA LEU A 981 47.17 15.29 -5.22
C LEU A 981 46.24 16.39 -4.72
N LEU A 982 46.73 17.31 -3.89
CA LEU A 982 45.97 18.48 -3.44
C LEU A 982 45.99 19.57 -4.50
N ILE A 983 44.83 19.86 -5.09
CA ILE A 983 44.65 20.75 -6.23
C ILE A 983 44.02 22.06 -5.75
N PHE A 984 44.82 23.13 -5.68
CA PHE A 984 44.38 24.45 -5.24
C PHE A 984 43.97 25.32 -6.42
N THR A 985 42.89 26.08 -6.25
CA THR A 985 42.34 26.97 -7.29
C THR A 985 42.58 28.44 -6.96
N ASN A 986 42.55 29.29 -7.98
CA ASN A 986 42.66 30.75 -7.85
C ASN A 986 41.60 31.38 -6.94
N GLN A 987 40.46 30.71 -6.74
CA GLN A 987 39.37 31.13 -5.84
C GLN A 987 39.53 30.65 -4.39
N GLY A 988 40.66 30.02 -4.04
CA GLY A 988 40.93 29.62 -2.66
C GLY A 988 40.23 28.33 -2.23
N LYS A 989 39.73 27.53 -3.18
CA LYS A 989 39.27 26.15 -2.92
C LYS A 989 40.38 25.14 -3.16
N VAL A 990 40.31 24.03 -2.45
CA VAL A 990 41.13 22.85 -2.67
C VAL A 990 40.26 21.64 -2.98
N TYR A 991 40.73 20.88 -3.95
CA TYR A 991 40.25 19.57 -4.34
C TYR A 991 41.36 18.56 -4.12
N TRP A 992 41.04 17.29 -4.18
CA TRP A 992 42.04 16.24 -4.07
C TRP A 992 41.59 15.03 -4.88
N LEU A 993 42.55 14.26 -5.35
CA LEU A 993 42.36 12.98 -6.02
C LEU A 993 43.65 12.16 -5.87
N LYS A 994 43.58 10.83 -5.94
CA LYS A 994 44.76 9.97 -5.94
C LYS A 994 45.45 10.02 -7.30
N ALA A 995 46.77 9.97 -7.33
CA ALA A 995 47.51 10.10 -8.58
C ALA A 995 47.09 9.04 -9.62
N TYR A 996 46.74 7.82 -9.21
CA TYR A 996 46.27 6.77 -10.12
C TYR A 996 44.93 7.05 -10.80
N GLU A 997 44.08 7.93 -10.24
CA GLU A 997 42.79 8.29 -10.82
C GLU A 997 42.95 9.10 -12.12
N ILE A 998 44.11 9.73 -12.32
CA ILE A 998 44.49 10.26 -13.63
C ILE A 998 44.93 9.08 -14.51
N PRO A 999 44.27 8.79 -15.64
CA PRO A 999 44.64 7.65 -16.48
C PRO A 999 46.07 7.79 -17.00
N LYS A 1000 46.81 6.66 -17.01
CA LYS A 1000 48.15 6.58 -17.58
C LYS A 1000 48.03 6.84 -19.08
N THR A 1001 48.82 7.76 -19.60
CA THR A 1001 48.79 8.17 -21.01
C THR A 1001 50.12 7.88 -21.68
N GLU A 1002 50.08 7.46 -22.95
CA GLU A 1002 51.27 7.37 -23.79
C GLU A 1002 51.88 8.76 -24.04
N ARG A 1003 53.20 8.81 -24.28
CA ARG A 1003 53.98 10.05 -24.48
C ARG A 1003 53.43 10.96 -25.60
N SER A 1004 52.67 10.41 -26.56
CA SER A 1004 52.07 11.11 -27.70
C SER A 1004 50.72 11.79 -27.41
N SER A 1005 50.09 11.50 -26.27
CA SER A 1005 48.78 12.02 -25.87
C SER A 1005 48.82 13.50 -25.53
N ARG A 1006 47.71 14.22 -25.70
CA ARG A 1006 47.58 15.66 -25.37
C ARG A 1006 47.06 15.93 -23.95
N GLY A 1007 46.92 14.88 -23.13
CA GLY A 1007 46.32 14.95 -21.80
C GLY A 1007 44.81 15.19 -21.81
N GLN A 1008 44.19 15.11 -20.63
CA GLN A 1008 42.75 15.36 -20.41
C GLN A 1008 42.54 16.60 -19.53
N SER A 1009 41.39 17.25 -19.65
CA SER A 1009 41.07 18.40 -18.78
C SER A 1009 40.97 17.94 -17.33
N ILE A 1010 41.63 18.63 -16.40
CA ILE A 1010 41.59 18.28 -14.96
C ILE A 1010 40.16 18.34 -14.39
N ARG A 1011 39.30 19.16 -15.01
CA ARG A 1011 37.87 19.30 -14.65
C ARG A 1011 37.09 18.00 -14.81
N ASN A 1012 37.52 17.09 -15.70
CA ASN A 1012 36.88 15.79 -15.88
C ASN A 1012 36.97 14.92 -14.61
N PHE A 1013 38.03 15.12 -13.83
CA PHE A 1013 38.29 14.39 -12.58
C PHE A 1013 37.76 15.15 -11.35
N LEU A 1014 37.41 16.43 -11.51
CA LEU A 1014 36.94 17.33 -10.46
C LEU A 1014 35.55 17.91 -10.77
N PRO A 1015 34.46 17.12 -10.68
CA PRO A 1015 33.12 17.56 -11.09
C PRO A 1015 32.56 18.71 -10.25
N GLY A 1016 33.09 18.97 -9.06
CA GLY A 1016 32.73 20.10 -8.20
C GLY A 1016 33.43 21.41 -8.53
N MET A 1017 34.31 21.44 -9.54
CA MET A 1017 35.09 22.61 -9.95
C MET A 1017 34.24 23.50 -10.88
N SER A 1018 34.11 24.78 -10.54
CA SER A 1018 33.29 25.71 -11.34
C SER A 1018 33.99 26.12 -12.65
N GLY A 1019 33.20 26.54 -13.65
CA GLY A 1019 33.74 26.93 -14.96
C GLY A 1019 34.75 28.09 -14.95
N ASN A 1020 34.74 28.90 -13.89
CA ASN A 1020 35.60 30.08 -13.71
C ASN A 1020 36.80 29.82 -12.79
N GLU A 1021 36.90 28.63 -12.20
CA GLU A 1021 38.05 28.22 -11.40
C GLU A 1021 39.22 27.79 -12.32
N ILE A 1022 40.43 28.19 -11.94
CA ILE A 1022 41.69 27.84 -12.60
C ILE A 1022 42.60 27.21 -11.55
N VAL A 1023 43.28 26.12 -11.91
CA VAL A 1023 44.24 25.46 -11.03
C VAL A 1023 45.46 26.36 -10.82
N SER A 1024 45.65 26.79 -9.58
CA SER A 1024 46.83 27.54 -9.16
C SER A 1024 48.04 26.63 -9.00
N ARG A 1025 47.89 25.51 -8.27
CA ARG A 1025 48.99 24.56 -8.00
C ARG A 1025 48.46 23.19 -7.56
N ILE A 1026 49.28 22.16 -7.76
CA ILE A 1026 49.04 20.80 -7.27
C ILE A 1026 50.17 20.45 -6.29
N ILE A 1027 49.83 19.90 -5.13
CA ILE A 1027 50.80 19.45 -4.10
C ILE A 1027 50.55 17.96 -3.84
N PRO A 1028 51.52 17.07 -4.15
CA PRO A 1028 51.43 15.67 -3.79
C PRO A 1028 51.69 15.49 -2.28
N VAL A 1029 50.89 14.67 -1.63
CA VAL A 1029 51.05 14.28 -0.21
C VAL A 1029 50.77 12.79 -0.06
N LYS A 1030 51.68 12.07 0.58
CA LYS A 1030 51.55 10.64 0.82
C LYS A 1030 50.42 10.34 1.80
N ASP A 1031 50.44 11.06 2.92
CA ASP A 1031 49.41 11.04 3.94
C ASP A 1031 49.25 12.42 4.60
N PHE A 1032 48.25 12.54 5.47
CA PHE A 1032 47.95 13.77 6.20
C PHE A 1032 48.53 13.77 7.64
N SER A 1033 49.45 12.84 7.93
CA SER A 1033 50.06 12.66 9.25
C SER A 1033 51.32 13.51 9.44
N GLU A 1034 51.93 13.99 8.36
CA GLU A 1034 53.12 14.84 8.42
C GLU A 1034 52.86 16.16 9.16
N SER A 1035 53.80 16.56 10.03
CA SER A 1035 53.81 17.84 10.74
C SER A 1035 54.24 19.02 9.84
N LYS A 1036 53.64 19.12 8.65
CA LYS A 1036 53.86 20.22 7.70
C LYS A 1036 52.63 21.12 7.62
N ASP A 1037 52.89 22.39 7.34
CA ASP A 1037 51.84 23.38 7.10
C ASP A 1037 51.72 23.69 5.60
N ILE A 1038 50.54 24.11 5.17
CA ILE A 1038 50.33 24.73 3.86
C ILE A 1038 50.31 26.25 4.06
N PHE A 1039 51.19 26.93 3.35
CA PHE A 1039 51.31 28.38 3.33
C PHE A 1039 50.64 28.96 2.10
N PHE A 1040 49.82 29.99 2.28
CA PHE A 1040 49.05 30.66 1.23
C PHE A 1040 49.46 32.13 1.14
N VAL A 1041 49.50 32.68 -0.07
CA VAL A 1041 49.70 34.11 -0.34
C VAL A 1041 48.67 34.60 -1.36
N THR A 1042 47.98 35.70 -1.05
CA THR A 1042 46.99 36.33 -1.94
C THR A 1042 47.57 37.56 -2.64
N GLN A 1043 46.90 37.99 -3.72
CA GLN A 1043 47.30 39.14 -4.51
C GLN A 1043 47.28 40.45 -3.71
N LYS A 1044 46.35 40.61 -2.75
CA LYS A 1044 46.30 41.77 -1.85
C LYS A 1044 47.31 41.71 -0.69
N GLY A 1045 48.23 40.74 -0.69
CA GLY A 1045 49.30 40.64 0.32
C GLY A 1045 48.88 40.00 1.65
N TYR A 1046 47.77 39.25 1.66
CA TYR A 1046 47.40 38.41 2.81
C TYR A 1046 48.14 37.07 2.73
N VAL A 1047 48.58 36.60 3.88
CA VAL A 1047 49.27 35.32 4.05
C VAL A 1047 48.58 34.49 5.11
N LYS A 1048 48.62 33.17 4.96
CA LYS A 1048 47.97 32.24 5.87
C LYS A 1048 48.75 30.95 5.97
N ARG A 1049 48.76 30.36 7.16
CA ARG A 1049 49.35 29.06 7.43
C ARG A 1049 48.27 28.12 7.99
N THR A 1050 48.13 26.93 7.42
CA THR A 1050 47.13 25.94 7.86
C THR A 1050 47.77 24.56 7.95
N PRO A 1051 47.56 23.81 9.05
CA PRO A 1051 48.06 22.45 9.18
C PRO A 1051 47.57 21.53 8.05
N LEU A 1052 48.44 20.67 7.53
CA LEU A 1052 48.09 19.73 6.45
C LEU A 1052 46.91 18.81 6.83
N LYS A 1053 46.83 18.41 8.11
CA LYS A 1053 45.75 17.56 8.66
C LYS A 1053 44.34 18.13 8.43
N GLU A 1054 44.19 19.45 8.34
CA GLU A 1054 42.89 20.09 8.07
C GLU A 1054 42.30 19.73 6.70
N PHE A 1055 43.12 19.19 5.80
CA PHE A 1055 42.75 18.76 4.44
C PHE A 1055 42.48 17.25 4.33
N SER A 1056 42.51 16.51 5.45
CA SER A 1056 42.32 15.05 5.52
C SER A 1056 40.90 14.54 5.27
N ASN A 1057 39.88 15.41 5.38
CA ASN A 1057 38.46 15.04 5.25
C ASN A 1057 37.78 15.81 4.12
N PRO A 1058 37.93 15.35 2.89
CA PRO A 1058 37.57 16.15 1.75
C PRO A 1058 36.21 15.80 1.15
N ARG A 1059 35.68 16.73 0.35
CA ARG A 1059 34.36 16.63 -0.29
C ARG A 1059 34.51 16.73 -1.80
N SER A 1060 33.64 16.04 -2.54
CA SER A 1060 33.63 16.07 -4.01
C SER A 1060 33.34 17.46 -4.61
N THR A 1061 32.75 18.36 -3.82
CA THR A 1061 32.50 19.77 -4.18
C THR A 1061 33.73 20.67 -4.01
N GLY A 1062 34.85 20.12 -3.53
CA GLY A 1062 35.96 20.90 -3.02
C GLY A 1062 35.65 21.49 -1.64
N ILE A 1063 36.70 21.89 -0.93
CA ILE A 1063 36.59 22.55 0.36
C ILE A 1063 37.30 23.91 0.30
N THR A 1064 36.79 24.90 1.03
CA THR A 1064 37.49 26.18 1.17
C THR A 1064 38.83 25.95 1.86
N ALA A 1065 39.93 26.45 1.27
CA ALA A 1065 41.28 26.45 1.84
C ALA A 1065 41.64 27.82 2.42
N ILE A 1066 41.15 28.90 1.80
CA ILE A 1066 41.29 30.28 2.26
C ILE A 1066 40.09 31.11 1.81
N SER A 1067 39.61 32.01 2.67
CA SER A 1067 38.55 32.96 2.30
C SER A 1067 39.17 34.20 1.68
N LEU A 1068 38.80 34.50 0.43
CA LEU A 1068 39.31 35.63 -0.34
C LEU A 1068 38.34 36.82 -0.30
N GLU A 1069 38.87 38.04 -0.32
CA GLU A 1069 38.05 39.23 -0.51
C GLU A 1069 37.58 39.40 -1.96
N PRO A 1070 36.52 40.17 -2.21
CA PRO A 1070 36.16 40.60 -3.55
C PRO A 1070 37.36 41.24 -4.28
N GLY A 1071 37.65 40.72 -5.47
CA GLY A 1071 38.78 41.14 -6.31
C GLY A 1071 40.16 40.62 -5.87
N ASP A 1072 40.26 39.79 -4.83
CA ASP A 1072 41.50 39.10 -4.45
C ASP A 1072 41.58 37.70 -5.08
N ARG A 1073 42.79 37.16 -5.24
CA ARG A 1073 43.05 35.82 -5.77
C ARG A 1073 44.25 35.17 -5.10
N LEU A 1074 44.28 33.84 -5.10
CA LEU A 1074 45.43 33.09 -4.61
C LEU A 1074 46.59 33.18 -5.61
N VAL A 1075 47.74 33.69 -5.15
CA VAL A 1075 48.98 33.86 -5.95
C VAL A 1075 49.94 32.70 -5.72
N TYR A 1076 50.13 32.28 -4.48
CA TYR A 1076 51.04 31.19 -4.12
C TYR A 1076 50.43 30.27 -3.09
N VAL A 1077 50.74 28.98 -3.23
CA VAL A 1077 50.51 27.95 -2.22
C VAL A 1077 51.70 27.00 -2.21
N GLY A 1078 52.15 26.59 -1.04
CA GLY A 1078 53.27 25.66 -0.91
C GLY A 1078 53.30 25.01 0.46
N LEU A 1079 54.00 23.88 0.57
CA LEU A 1079 54.33 23.31 1.86
C LEU A 1079 55.37 24.20 2.54
N SER A 1080 55.23 24.37 3.85
CA SER A 1080 56.18 25.09 4.70
C SER A 1080 56.48 24.29 5.95
N GLY A 1081 57.76 24.13 6.25
CA GLY A 1081 58.30 23.66 7.52
C GLY A 1081 58.51 24.81 8.50
N GLU A 1082 58.87 24.49 9.74
CA GLU A 1082 58.96 25.48 10.81
C GLU A 1082 60.10 26.49 10.68
N LYS A 1083 61.16 26.14 9.95
CA LYS A 1083 62.39 26.94 9.81
C LYS A 1083 62.43 27.77 8.52
N ASP A 1084 61.37 27.69 7.72
CA ASP A 1084 61.37 28.28 6.39
C ASP A 1084 61.15 29.79 6.44
N ASN A 1085 61.70 30.48 5.44
CA ASN A 1085 61.42 31.89 5.22
C ASN A 1085 60.61 32.03 3.95
N VAL A 1086 59.64 32.94 3.96
CA VAL A 1086 58.87 33.28 2.77
C VAL A 1086 59.26 34.66 2.27
N MET A 1087 59.31 34.80 0.95
CA MET A 1087 59.53 36.08 0.30
C MET A 1087 58.37 36.43 -0.62
N LEU A 1088 57.88 37.66 -0.50
CA LEU A 1088 56.78 38.20 -1.31
C LEU A 1088 57.31 39.37 -2.13
N ILE A 1089 56.93 39.42 -3.40
CA ILE A 1089 57.36 40.44 -4.35
C ILE A 1089 56.13 41.17 -4.90
N SER A 1090 56.15 42.50 -4.81
CA SER A 1090 55.08 43.36 -5.31
C SER A 1090 55.30 43.80 -6.76
N LYS A 1091 54.20 44.16 -7.41
CA LYS A 1091 54.17 44.66 -8.79
C LYS A 1091 55.02 45.91 -8.94
N ASN A 1092 55.01 46.79 -7.93
CA ASN A 1092 55.82 48.01 -7.89
C ASN A 1092 57.26 47.79 -7.38
N GLY A 1093 57.75 46.53 -7.34
CA GLY A 1093 59.17 46.24 -7.15
C GLY A 1093 59.63 46.29 -5.69
N ARG A 1094 58.70 46.13 -4.74
CA ARG A 1094 59.03 45.90 -3.33
C ARG A 1094 59.17 44.40 -3.06
N ALA A 1095 60.04 44.02 -2.15
CA ALA A 1095 60.11 42.65 -1.63
C ALA A 1095 60.22 42.65 -0.11
N ILE A 1096 59.54 41.71 0.53
CA ILE A 1096 59.67 41.45 1.97
C ILE A 1096 60.02 39.98 2.18
N ARG A 1097 60.99 39.73 3.07
CA ARG A 1097 61.41 38.38 3.49
C ARG A 1097 61.19 38.28 4.99
N PHE A 1098 60.43 37.29 5.43
CA PHE A 1098 60.15 37.05 6.86
C PHE A 1098 60.00 35.56 7.14
N HIS A 1099 60.10 35.20 8.42
CA HIS A 1099 60.03 33.80 8.85
C HIS A 1099 58.58 33.30 8.88
N VAL A 1100 58.30 32.08 8.43
CA VAL A 1100 56.90 31.58 8.34
C VAL A 1100 56.20 31.51 9.70
N GLN A 1101 56.96 31.34 10.79
CA GLN A 1101 56.42 31.34 12.17
C GLN A 1101 55.86 32.71 12.61
N ASP A 1102 56.21 33.82 11.95
CA ASP A 1102 55.56 35.11 12.20
C ASP A 1102 54.05 35.07 11.89
N VAL A 1103 53.63 34.07 11.10
CA VAL A 1103 52.23 33.79 10.77
C VAL A 1103 51.74 32.62 11.62
N ARG A 1104 50.81 32.89 12.54
CA ARG A 1104 50.17 31.82 13.33
C ARG A 1104 49.39 30.86 12.43
N GLN A 1105 49.29 29.60 12.86
CA GLN A 1105 48.39 28.64 12.24
C GLN A 1105 46.93 29.09 12.39
N MET A 1106 46.14 28.89 11.33
CA MET A 1106 44.73 29.25 11.25
C MET A 1106 43.94 28.16 10.53
N GLY A 1107 42.67 28.00 10.90
CA GLY A 1107 41.75 27.08 10.24
C GLY A 1107 41.43 27.47 8.79
N ARG A 1108 40.89 26.51 8.02
CA ARG A 1108 40.62 26.65 6.58
C ARG A 1108 39.71 27.81 6.16
N GLY A 1109 38.72 28.17 6.99
CA GLY A 1109 37.82 29.29 6.70
C GLY A 1109 38.42 30.70 6.92
N ALA A 1110 39.60 30.80 7.53
CA ALA A 1110 40.20 32.10 7.83
C ALA A 1110 40.74 32.80 6.57
N ARG A 1111 40.71 34.14 6.60
CA ARG A 1111 41.25 35.03 5.57
C ARG A 1111 42.79 35.11 5.55
N GLY A 1112 43.43 34.92 6.71
CA GLY A 1112 44.87 35.15 6.88
C GLY A 1112 45.19 36.51 7.50
N VAL A 1113 46.48 36.80 7.61
CA VAL A 1113 47.05 38.05 8.17
C VAL A 1113 47.84 38.80 7.09
N ARG A 1114 48.12 40.09 7.30
CA ARG A 1114 48.94 40.85 6.34
C ARG A 1114 50.40 40.37 6.35
N GLY A 1115 50.90 40.00 5.17
CA GLY A 1115 52.29 39.58 4.94
C GLY A 1115 53.18 40.70 4.42
N ILE A 1116 52.64 41.56 3.55
CA ILE A 1116 53.29 42.78 3.05
C ILE A 1116 52.30 43.94 3.05
N LEU A 1117 52.76 45.14 3.40
CA LEU A 1117 51.98 46.37 3.26
C LEU A 1117 52.19 46.94 1.86
N LEU A 1118 51.11 46.95 1.07
CA LEU A 1118 51.09 47.45 -0.30
C LEU A 1118 50.56 48.90 -0.33
N ASP A 1119 51.12 49.72 -1.21
CA ASP A 1119 50.59 51.06 -1.51
C ASP A 1119 49.36 50.96 -2.46
N GLU A 1120 48.63 52.06 -2.66
CA GLU A 1120 47.46 52.08 -3.55
C GLU A 1120 47.84 51.68 -5.00
N ASN A 1121 47.05 50.78 -5.61
CA ASN A 1121 47.29 50.19 -6.93
C ASN A 1121 48.54 49.28 -7.04
N ASP A 1122 49.10 48.81 -5.92
CA ASP A 1122 50.11 47.74 -5.89
C ASP A 1122 49.46 46.37 -5.55
N SER A 1123 50.13 45.29 -5.93
CA SER A 1123 49.69 43.92 -5.63
C SER A 1123 50.87 42.96 -5.59
N VAL A 1124 50.75 41.86 -4.86
CA VAL A 1124 51.73 40.77 -4.91
C VAL A 1124 51.63 40.07 -6.26
N VAL A 1125 52.76 39.96 -6.96
CA VAL A 1125 52.86 39.26 -8.25
C VAL A 1125 53.49 37.89 -8.13
N SER A 1126 54.40 37.71 -7.19
CA SER A 1126 55.05 36.44 -6.92
C SER A 1126 55.34 36.27 -5.42
N ALA A 1127 55.35 35.03 -4.98
CA ALA A 1127 55.87 34.64 -3.68
C ALA A 1127 56.57 33.28 -3.80
N THR A 1128 57.55 33.07 -2.93
CA THR A 1128 58.35 31.85 -2.92
C THR A 1128 58.81 31.52 -1.51
N MET A 1129 58.93 30.23 -1.21
CA MET A 1129 59.71 29.80 -0.06
C MET A 1129 61.20 29.97 -0.40
N VAL A 1130 61.99 30.37 0.59
CA VAL A 1130 63.43 30.53 0.45
C VAL A 1130 64.09 29.35 1.13
N GLU A 1131 64.64 28.45 0.33
CA GLU A 1131 65.40 27.29 0.81
C GLU A 1131 66.82 27.71 1.24
N PRO A 1132 67.50 26.95 2.12
CA PRO A 1132 68.84 27.31 2.60
C PRO A 1132 69.90 27.43 1.50
N ASP A 1133 69.72 26.72 0.39
CA ASP A 1133 70.61 26.65 -0.77
C ASP A 1133 70.24 27.64 -1.89
N ASP A 1134 69.10 28.35 -1.77
CA ASP A 1134 68.76 29.42 -2.71
C ASP A 1134 69.79 30.57 -2.58
N LYS A 1135 70.52 30.86 -3.68
CA LYS A 1135 71.54 31.92 -3.72
C LYS A 1135 70.98 33.23 -4.27
N TYR A 1136 70.13 33.15 -5.29
CA TYR A 1136 69.67 34.32 -6.05
C TYR A 1136 68.15 34.43 -6.11
N LEU A 1137 67.64 35.67 -6.14
CA LEU A 1137 66.30 36.00 -6.60
C LEU A 1137 66.40 36.52 -8.04
N LEU A 1138 65.78 35.81 -8.97
CA LEU A 1138 65.54 36.30 -10.31
C LEU A 1138 64.30 37.22 -10.29
N ILE A 1139 64.46 38.45 -10.78
CA ILE A 1139 63.35 39.38 -10.98
C ILE A 1139 63.24 39.68 -12.47
N VAL A 1140 62.04 39.51 -13.02
CA VAL A 1140 61.73 39.82 -14.42
C VAL A 1140 60.61 40.86 -14.50
N LEU A 1141 60.77 41.82 -15.40
CA LEU A 1141 59.91 42.97 -15.61
C LEU A 1141 59.10 42.81 -16.91
N GLU A 1142 57.92 43.43 -16.95
CA GLU A 1142 56.92 43.30 -18.03
C GLU A 1142 57.51 43.55 -19.43
N LYS A 1143 58.48 44.46 -19.61
CA LYS A 1143 59.09 44.76 -20.93
C LYS A 1143 60.32 43.90 -21.26
N GLY A 1144 60.46 42.73 -20.64
CA GLY A 1144 61.51 41.77 -20.94
C GLY A 1144 62.88 42.12 -20.35
N TYR A 1145 62.91 42.93 -19.29
CA TYR A 1145 64.12 43.21 -18.51
C TYR A 1145 64.19 42.28 -17.29
N GLY A 1146 65.38 41.95 -16.81
CA GLY A 1146 65.52 41.25 -15.55
C GLY A 1146 66.95 41.18 -15.04
N LYS A 1147 67.10 40.63 -13.85
CA LYS A 1147 68.37 40.52 -13.12
C LYS A 1147 68.32 39.41 -12.09
N ARG A 1148 69.49 38.87 -11.74
CA ARG A 1148 69.69 38.08 -10.51
C ARG A 1148 70.13 39.01 -9.38
N VAL A 1149 69.58 38.83 -8.19
CA VAL A 1149 69.95 39.58 -6.98
C VAL A 1149 70.28 38.58 -5.88
N LEU A 1150 71.36 38.78 -5.14
CA LEU A 1150 71.69 37.90 -4.01
C LEU A 1150 70.59 37.93 -2.95
N ILE A 1151 70.19 36.76 -2.46
CA ILE A 1151 69.15 36.65 -1.42
C ILE A 1151 69.59 37.30 -0.10
N SER A 1152 70.90 37.32 0.17
CA SER A 1152 71.50 38.01 1.31
C SER A 1152 71.27 39.53 1.30
N GLU A 1153 71.01 40.14 0.14
CA GLU A 1153 70.66 41.57 0.07
C GLU A 1153 69.26 41.87 0.62
N PHE A 1154 68.39 40.86 0.79
CA PHE A 1154 67.05 41.00 1.34
C PHE A 1154 67.05 40.65 2.84
N PRO A 1155 67.14 41.65 3.74
CA PRO A 1155 67.19 41.39 5.17
C PRO A 1155 65.87 40.80 5.67
N LEU A 1156 65.98 39.91 6.66
CA LEU A 1156 64.84 39.40 7.40
C LEU A 1156 64.14 40.56 8.13
N GLN A 1157 62.84 40.69 7.87
CA GLN A 1157 61.96 41.69 8.48
C GLN A 1157 60.80 40.96 9.17
N ARG A 1158 60.04 41.69 9.99
CA ARG A 1158 58.74 41.19 10.48
C ARG A 1158 57.71 41.27 9.37
N ARG A 1159 56.75 40.33 9.36
CA ARG A 1159 55.62 40.37 8.42
C ARG A 1159 54.83 41.69 8.50
N GLY A 1160 54.24 42.10 7.39
CA GLY A 1160 53.36 43.27 7.32
C GLY A 1160 54.06 44.62 7.18
N GLY A 1161 55.39 44.63 7.00
CA GLY A 1161 56.14 45.83 6.61
C GLY A 1161 55.96 46.20 5.13
N LYS A 1162 56.42 47.38 4.72
CA LYS A 1162 56.41 47.83 3.30
C LYS A 1162 57.41 47.08 2.40
N GLY A 1163 58.35 46.34 2.99
CA GLY A 1163 59.43 45.69 2.26
C GLY A 1163 60.49 46.66 1.73
N VAL A 1164 61.60 46.09 1.28
CA VAL A 1164 62.71 46.83 0.67
C VAL A 1164 62.51 46.95 -0.83
N ILE A 1165 63.14 47.94 -1.46
CA ILE A 1165 63.16 48.03 -2.93
C ILE A 1165 63.97 46.85 -3.47
N ALA A 1166 63.37 46.08 -4.36
CA ALA A 1166 63.95 44.90 -5.02
C ALA A 1166 64.43 45.21 -6.44
N THR A 1167 63.82 46.19 -7.10
CA THR A 1167 64.16 46.64 -8.45
C THR A 1167 63.71 48.07 -8.71
N LYS A 1168 64.40 48.78 -9.61
CA LYS A 1168 63.99 50.13 -10.03
C LYS A 1168 63.07 50.05 -11.24
N ILE A 1169 61.82 50.49 -11.06
CA ILE A 1169 60.81 50.51 -12.13
C ILE A 1169 60.86 51.84 -12.89
N SER A 1170 60.65 51.77 -14.20
CA SER A 1170 60.50 52.90 -15.11
C SER A 1170 59.58 52.54 -16.26
N ASP A 1171 59.08 53.52 -17.01
CA ASP A 1171 58.26 53.26 -18.20
C ASP A 1171 58.98 52.40 -19.24
N LYS A 1172 60.32 52.44 -19.28
CA LYS A 1172 61.14 51.63 -20.19
C LYS A 1172 61.19 50.15 -19.80
N THR A 1173 61.11 49.84 -18.51
CA THR A 1173 61.20 48.46 -18.00
C THR A 1173 59.84 47.82 -17.75
N GLY A 1174 58.81 48.64 -17.52
CA GLY A 1174 57.52 48.16 -17.03
C GLY A 1174 57.60 47.72 -15.56
N LYS A 1175 56.47 47.23 -15.04
CA LYS A 1175 56.36 46.75 -13.66
C LYS A 1175 56.98 45.35 -13.51
N VAL A 1176 57.04 44.82 -12.28
CA VAL A 1176 57.47 43.42 -12.09
C VAL A 1176 56.43 42.49 -12.70
N ALA A 1177 56.89 41.59 -13.58
CA ALA A 1177 56.08 40.55 -14.18
C ALA A 1177 56.05 39.31 -13.29
N ASP A 1178 57.22 38.83 -12.88
CA ASP A 1178 57.37 37.63 -12.05
C ASP A 1178 58.73 37.61 -11.34
N ALA A 1179 58.86 36.75 -10.33
CA ALA A 1179 60.12 36.51 -9.63
C ALA A 1179 60.18 35.08 -9.08
N LEU A 1180 61.38 34.50 -9.03
CA LEU A 1180 61.61 33.15 -8.49
C LEU A 1180 63.01 33.04 -7.88
N THR A 1181 63.19 32.16 -6.89
CA THR A 1181 64.51 31.86 -6.34
C THR A 1181 65.30 30.92 -7.25
N LEU A 1182 66.62 31.00 -7.23
CA LEU A 1182 67.56 30.17 -7.98
C LEU A 1182 68.66 29.69 -7.04
N LYS A 1183 69.01 28.40 -7.12
CA LYS A 1183 70.13 27.83 -6.36
C LYS A 1183 71.43 28.12 -7.08
N ASP A 1184 71.43 27.92 -8.40
CA ASP A 1184 72.58 28.22 -9.26
C ASP A 1184 72.16 28.72 -10.66
N GLU A 1185 73.06 28.61 -11.63
CA GLU A 1185 72.79 28.84 -13.05
C GLU A 1185 71.90 27.72 -13.61
N GLU A 1186 70.63 28.03 -13.81
CA GLU A 1186 69.56 27.10 -14.15
C GLU A 1186 68.78 27.60 -15.37
N PRO A 1187 68.32 26.72 -16.26
CA PRO A 1187 67.47 27.09 -17.39
C PRO A 1187 66.11 27.62 -16.92
N ILE A 1188 65.68 28.74 -17.50
CA ILE A 1188 64.37 29.38 -17.24
C ILE A 1188 63.61 29.60 -18.54
N ILE A 1189 62.28 29.67 -18.45
CA ILE A 1189 61.39 30.03 -19.55
C ILE A 1189 60.63 31.31 -19.19
N LEU A 1190 60.61 32.25 -20.12
CA LEU A 1190 59.78 33.46 -20.09
C LEU A 1190 58.61 33.29 -21.05
N VAL A 1191 57.43 33.68 -20.59
CA VAL A 1191 56.18 33.62 -21.37
C VAL A 1191 55.64 35.03 -21.56
N SER A 1192 55.35 35.41 -22.81
CA SER A 1192 54.67 36.68 -23.11
C SER A 1192 53.15 36.55 -23.14
N LYS A 1193 52.43 37.66 -22.99
CA LYS A 1193 50.96 37.74 -23.05
C LYS A 1193 50.41 37.21 -24.37
N LYS A 1194 51.15 37.38 -25.47
CA LYS A 1194 50.81 36.82 -26.80
C LYS A 1194 51.27 35.38 -27.02
N GLY A 1195 51.76 34.71 -25.97
CA GLY A 1195 52.14 33.29 -26.01
C GLY A 1195 53.52 33.01 -26.60
N LYS A 1196 54.41 34.02 -26.71
CA LYS A 1196 55.81 33.78 -27.11
C LYS A 1196 56.56 33.17 -25.94
N LEU A 1197 57.20 32.04 -26.18
CA LEU A 1197 58.05 31.33 -25.21
C LEU A 1197 59.51 31.55 -25.57
N ILE A 1198 60.32 31.96 -24.59
CA ILE A 1198 61.78 32.02 -24.74
C ILE A 1198 62.43 31.29 -23.58
N ARG A 1199 63.36 30.40 -23.91
CA ARG A 1199 64.21 29.69 -22.95
C ARG A 1199 65.56 30.40 -22.86
N VAL A 1200 66.02 30.68 -21.65
CA VAL A 1200 67.27 31.40 -21.36
C VAL A 1200 67.97 30.68 -20.21
N ASN A 1201 69.30 30.61 -20.19
CA ASN A 1201 70.01 30.17 -18.99
C ASN A 1201 70.08 31.33 -17.99
N SER A 1202 69.72 31.10 -16.73
CA SER A 1202 69.80 32.17 -15.72
C SER A 1202 71.22 32.70 -15.53
N GLY A 1203 72.25 31.90 -15.87
CA GLY A 1203 73.65 32.32 -15.93
C GLY A 1203 73.91 33.52 -16.84
N ASP A 1204 73.22 33.60 -17.97
CA ASP A 1204 73.35 34.69 -18.94
C ASP A 1204 72.78 36.03 -18.44
N ILE A 1205 72.04 35.99 -17.32
CA ILE A 1205 71.44 37.18 -16.70
C ILE A 1205 72.40 37.67 -15.61
N PRO A 1206 73.01 38.86 -15.73
CA PRO A 1206 73.99 39.33 -14.76
C PRO A 1206 73.39 39.56 -13.38
N ILE A 1207 74.25 39.40 -12.37
CA ILE A 1207 73.93 39.71 -10.99
C ILE A 1207 74.05 41.22 -10.78
N TYR A 1208 73.01 41.83 -10.22
CA TYR A 1208 73.00 43.25 -9.85
C TYR A 1208 72.42 43.43 -8.45
N GLY A 1209 72.81 44.52 -7.80
CA GLY A 1209 72.20 44.91 -6.52
C GLY A 1209 70.70 45.23 -6.63
N ARG A 1210 70.02 45.26 -5.49
CA ARG A 1210 68.58 45.52 -5.35
C ARG A 1210 68.09 46.80 -6.05
N HIS A 1211 68.78 47.93 -5.94
CA HIS A 1211 68.30 49.21 -6.49
C HIS A 1211 68.75 49.49 -7.94
N THR A 1212 68.59 48.51 -8.82
CA THR A 1212 68.98 48.56 -10.24
C THR A 1212 67.87 48.05 -11.16
N ARG A 1213 67.95 48.35 -12.47
CA ARG A 1213 66.95 47.98 -13.48
C ARG A 1213 67.18 46.63 -14.19
N GLY A 1214 68.37 46.05 -14.06
CA GLY A 1214 68.78 44.83 -14.79
C GLY A 1214 69.07 45.03 -16.28
N VAL A 1215 69.23 43.93 -17.01
CA VAL A 1215 69.49 43.88 -18.46
C VAL A 1215 68.25 43.42 -19.23
N ARG A 1216 68.26 43.60 -20.55
CA ARG A 1216 67.20 43.08 -21.41
C ARG A 1216 67.44 41.59 -21.69
N ILE A 1217 66.48 40.76 -21.29
CA ILE A 1217 66.45 39.30 -21.49
C ILE A 1217 65.74 38.97 -22.80
N GLN A 1218 64.63 39.67 -23.09
CA GLN A 1218 63.80 39.43 -24.28
C GLN A 1218 63.38 40.74 -24.94
N LYS A 1219 63.44 40.79 -26.28
CA LYS A 1219 62.85 41.88 -27.07
C LYS A 1219 61.38 41.56 -27.34
N LEU A 1220 60.48 42.40 -26.84
CA LEU A 1220 59.03 42.30 -27.04
C LEU A 1220 58.52 43.39 -28.00
N ALA A 1221 57.36 43.15 -28.61
CA ALA A 1221 56.63 44.17 -29.36
C ALA A 1221 56.02 45.19 -28.38
N GLU A 1222 55.65 46.39 -28.84
CA GLU A 1222 55.18 47.48 -27.95
C GLU A 1222 53.94 47.13 -27.13
N ASP A 1223 53.10 46.21 -27.63
CA ASP A 1223 51.87 45.75 -26.98
C ASP A 1223 51.96 44.35 -26.34
N ASP A 1224 53.16 43.77 -26.28
CA ASP A 1224 53.42 42.47 -25.66
C ASP A 1224 54.25 42.62 -24.38
N VAL A 1225 53.89 41.85 -23.35
CA VAL A 1225 54.53 41.91 -22.03
C VAL A 1225 54.83 40.50 -21.53
N VAL A 1226 55.90 40.34 -20.75
CA VAL A 1226 56.14 39.10 -20.00
C VAL A 1226 55.04 38.95 -18.95
N VAL A 1227 54.44 37.77 -18.86
CA VAL A 1227 53.35 37.45 -17.92
C VAL A 1227 53.74 36.42 -16.87
N SER A 1228 54.72 35.56 -17.16
CA SER A 1228 55.21 34.57 -16.19
C SER A 1228 56.62 34.12 -16.52
N VAL A 1229 57.33 33.68 -15.49
CA VAL A 1229 58.64 33.06 -15.58
C VAL A 1229 58.62 31.75 -14.80
N SER A 1230 59.22 30.70 -15.35
CA SER A 1230 59.25 29.40 -14.68
C SER A 1230 60.61 28.75 -14.88
N LYS A 1231 61.06 28.01 -13.86
CA LYS A 1231 62.24 27.16 -13.99
C LYS A 1231 61.92 26.01 -14.94
N VAL A 1232 62.90 25.63 -15.76
CA VAL A 1232 62.86 24.36 -16.46
C VAL A 1232 63.49 23.34 -15.54
N GLN A 1233 62.75 22.32 -15.14
CA GLN A 1233 63.38 21.15 -14.51
C GLN A 1233 64.20 20.43 -15.59
N GLU A 1234 65.52 20.62 -15.58
CA GLU A 1234 66.47 19.71 -16.23
C GLU A 1234 66.98 18.70 -15.19
N ASP A 1235 67.23 17.47 -15.64
CA ASP A 1235 67.71 16.37 -14.80
C ASP A 1235 68.99 16.77 -14.04
N GLU A 1236 68.94 16.75 -12.71
CA GLU A 1236 70.13 16.76 -11.87
C GLU A 1236 70.89 15.44 -12.06
N ARG A 1237 71.84 15.38 -13.00
CA ARG A 1237 73.04 14.51 -12.94
C ARG A 1237 74.19 15.10 -13.76
N GLU A 1238 75.18 15.64 -13.05
CA GLU A 1238 76.62 15.82 -13.32
C GLU A 1238 77.05 16.93 -12.35
N GLU A 1239 77.58 16.67 -11.16
CA GLU A 1239 78.81 15.89 -10.86
C GLU A 1239 78.66 14.40 -10.52
#